data_AF-A0A7C4VIC9-F1
#
_entry.id   AF-A0A7C4VIC9-F1
#
_cell.length_a   1.000
_cell.length_b   1.000
_cell.length_c   1.000
_cell.angle_alpha   90.00
_cell.angle_beta   90.00
_cell.angle_gamma   90.00
#
_symmetry.space_group_name_H-M   'P 1'
#
loop_
_entity.id
_entity.type
_entity.pdbx_description
1 polymer ?
#
loop_
_entity_poly.entity_id
_entity_poly.type
_entity_poly.pdbx_seq_one_letter_code
_entity_poly.pdbx_strand_id
1 'polypeptide(L)'
;MVATSKVTGKKFILIDNSIIDVGGHHYEYAMHVLRAAEKAGYTPILATNRRFKANDQSPWRIYPVYKYGFWFRLAEPLWYRLYKKFSSTIQGSLFSLMIKLIFSNVGFFMSIRNQMGEYLRRQTPKIPFAVVFYALAWYGYRIIYSFLAFLCSIFPFHDYLRRVFGSLKAFIRVIFSPMVLLFRSPDWMRRWLADYLKMRQFGKDTRRLFRQVRLENGDIVFIPTLSHVEMLGLLHYLKKEPGSTQATWHLLFRRNLYSGREPDYAAQDEALRPIRNAFLQFLENLPVHKVYFYTDTEELTAQYNRLLGVKRFRTLPIPHTHPPLECLQSGRRPLRVIYVGDARAEKGYHHLPRIVQDLWADYVETGKVVFVFQSNYNTPEGEPEAIIARSQLECYPKDKVILIKEPLSSEEYWKLLSSGDINLLLYDRDNYYARSSGIFIESLALGVPVIVPAGTWMARQLADEIYRYHVSLMQKMEILKFRRGDELRWRRHGQLELNPMLNGELTFGGADAKAFCWLAVPKGATHLLVFFKILTSNAFVEVFVDQLDKNNNRKRANAVILSHGVKENFASTLVPLERDIVVIWLGFWNAFSNLTTIISNVQIAFLRSDAFSQKCPLSVVGLIYNHPDEISDCVREMVDHYEHYRATAQKFARKVYQRHCGDELIKEIVSTKLSDVPMENGGQGNESKGSHRWGI
;
A
#
# COMPACT_ATOMS: atom_id res chain seq x y z
N MET A 1 -41.65 -20.90 -27.89
CA MET A 1 -42.12 -19.71 -27.15
C MET A 1 -41.99 -20.02 -25.67
N VAL A 2 -40.92 -19.54 -25.04
CA VAL A 2 -40.73 -19.68 -23.59
C VAL A 2 -41.44 -18.49 -22.94
N ALA A 3 -42.41 -18.79 -22.07
CA ALA A 3 -43.21 -17.80 -21.37
C ALA A 3 -42.30 -16.83 -20.61
N THR A 4 -42.31 -15.57 -21.02
CA THR A 4 -41.79 -14.45 -20.26
C THR A 4 -42.65 -14.28 -19.01
N SER A 5 -42.26 -14.92 -17.90
CA SER A 5 -42.73 -14.50 -16.59
C SER A 5 -42.20 -13.09 -16.35
N LYS A 6 -43.10 -12.11 -16.33
CA LYS A 6 -42.81 -10.77 -15.82
C LYS A 6 -42.49 -10.93 -14.33
N VAL A 7 -41.22 -11.07 -13.99
CA VAL A 7 -40.76 -10.87 -12.61
C VAL A 7 -40.82 -9.36 -12.36
N THR A 8 -41.91 -8.93 -11.75
CA THR A 8 -42.13 -7.54 -11.29
C THR A 8 -41.35 -7.27 -10.00
N GLY A 9 -40.02 -7.35 -10.08
CA GLY A 9 -39.09 -7.03 -9.00
C GLY A 9 -38.29 -5.77 -9.29
N LYS A 10 -37.95 -4.99 -8.25
CA LYS A 10 -37.00 -3.86 -8.37
C LYS A 10 -35.65 -4.39 -8.87
N LYS A 11 -34.97 -3.65 -9.75
CA LYS A 11 -33.71 -4.09 -10.35
C LYS A 11 -32.52 -3.58 -9.54
N PHE A 12 -31.47 -4.40 -9.42
CA PHE A 12 -30.16 -4.00 -8.92
C PHE A 12 -29.16 -4.10 -10.07
N ILE A 13 -28.67 -2.95 -10.52
CA ILE A 13 -27.88 -2.81 -11.74
C ILE A 13 -26.45 -2.47 -11.34
N LEU A 14 -25.54 -3.44 -11.44
CA LEU A 14 -24.12 -3.25 -11.18
C LEU A 14 -23.39 -2.91 -12.47
N ILE A 15 -22.69 -1.78 -12.50
CA ILE A 15 -21.91 -1.31 -13.65
C ILE A 15 -20.42 -1.37 -13.30
N ASP A 16 -19.69 -2.33 -13.85
CA ASP A 16 -18.22 -2.35 -13.76
C ASP A 16 -17.61 -2.50 -15.16
N ASN A 17 -17.09 -1.38 -15.68
CA ASN A 17 -16.48 -1.29 -17.01
C ASN A 17 -15.09 -1.95 -17.10
N SER A 18 -14.54 -2.44 -15.99
CA SER A 18 -13.24 -3.13 -15.93
C SER A 18 -13.34 -4.65 -16.11
N ILE A 19 -14.55 -5.21 -15.99
CA ILE A 19 -14.80 -6.64 -16.21
C ILE A 19 -14.71 -6.96 -17.71
N ILE A 20 -13.68 -7.74 -18.11
CA ILE A 20 -13.40 -8.12 -19.51
C ILE A 20 -13.39 -9.64 -19.76
N ASP A 21 -13.38 -10.45 -18.71
CA ASP A 21 -13.38 -11.91 -18.74
C ASP A 21 -14.05 -12.48 -17.48
N VAL A 22 -14.35 -13.77 -17.52
CA VAL A 22 -14.80 -14.53 -16.34
C VAL A 22 -13.54 -14.89 -15.55
N GLY A 23 -13.37 -14.27 -14.39
CA GLY A 23 -12.20 -14.45 -13.55
C GLY A 23 -11.66 -13.13 -12.99
N GLY A 24 -10.94 -13.22 -11.88
CA GLY A 24 -10.28 -12.09 -11.26
C GLY A 24 -11.17 -11.23 -10.35
N HIS A 25 -10.52 -10.33 -9.59
CA HIS A 25 -11.14 -9.64 -8.46
C HIS A 25 -12.38 -8.79 -8.82
N HIS A 26 -12.44 -8.20 -10.01
CA HIS A 26 -13.60 -7.37 -10.41
C HIS A 26 -14.86 -8.21 -10.68
N TYR A 27 -14.70 -9.37 -11.32
CA TYR A 27 -15.83 -10.26 -11.59
C TYR A 27 -16.33 -10.91 -10.30
N GLU A 28 -15.43 -11.42 -9.44
CA GLU A 28 -15.80 -11.99 -8.14
C GLU A 28 -16.54 -10.98 -7.25
N TYR A 29 -16.04 -9.73 -7.21
CA TYR A 29 -16.75 -8.66 -6.51
C TYR A 29 -18.19 -8.52 -7.00
N ALA A 30 -18.39 -8.46 -8.33
CA ALA A 30 -19.72 -8.34 -8.90
C ALA A 30 -20.59 -9.55 -8.57
N MET A 31 -20.03 -10.76 -8.58
CA MET A 31 -20.75 -11.98 -8.23
C MET A 31 -21.26 -11.96 -6.79
N HIS A 32 -20.42 -11.58 -5.82
CA HIS A 32 -20.81 -11.52 -4.41
C HIS A 32 -21.91 -10.47 -4.17
N VAL A 33 -21.80 -9.30 -4.79
CA VAL A 33 -22.80 -8.23 -4.66
C VAL A 33 -24.13 -8.60 -5.30
N LEU A 34 -24.11 -9.18 -6.51
CA LEU A 34 -25.33 -9.52 -7.24
C LEU A 34 -26.09 -10.70 -6.59
N ARG A 35 -25.38 -11.70 -6.05
CA ARG A 35 -26.00 -12.77 -5.23
C ARG A 35 -26.69 -12.21 -4.00
N ALA A 36 -26.04 -11.29 -3.30
CA ALA A 36 -26.63 -10.64 -2.13
C ALA A 36 -27.84 -9.77 -2.50
N ALA A 37 -27.80 -9.09 -3.65
CA ALA A 37 -28.93 -8.31 -4.15
C ALA A 37 -30.14 -9.19 -4.49
N GLU A 38 -29.89 -10.35 -5.13
CA GLU A 38 -30.91 -11.36 -5.42
C GLU A 38 -31.57 -11.90 -4.15
N LYS A 39 -30.76 -12.25 -3.13
CA LYS A 39 -31.24 -12.66 -1.81
C LYS A 39 -32.07 -11.57 -1.12
N ALA A 40 -31.75 -10.30 -1.35
CA ALA A 40 -32.51 -9.14 -0.87
C ALA A 40 -33.77 -8.84 -1.71
N GLY A 41 -34.12 -9.68 -2.69
CA GLY A 41 -35.34 -9.57 -3.50
C GLY A 41 -35.23 -8.66 -4.72
N TYR A 42 -34.02 -8.26 -5.12
CA TYR A 42 -33.81 -7.50 -6.36
C TYR A 42 -33.57 -8.42 -7.55
N THR A 43 -33.90 -7.96 -8.74
CA THR A 43 -33.47 -8.61 -10.00
C THR A 43 -32.07 -8.11 -10.39
N PRO A 44 -31.02 -8.94 -10.29
CA PRO A 44 -29.65 -8.55 -10.59
C PRO A 44 -29.42 -8.36 -12.10
N ILE A 45 -28.69 -7.30 -12.45
CA ILE A 45 -28.23 -7.00 -13.81
C ILE A 45 -26.77 -6.59 -13.73
N LEU A 46 -25.94 -7.15 -14.61
CA LEU A 46 -24.52 -6.82 -14.70
C LEU A 46 -24.22 -6.10 -16.03
N ALA A 47 -23.59 -4.94 -15.98
CA ALA A 47 -23.07 -4.25 -17.16
C ALA A 47 -21.54 -4.23 -17.14
N THR A 48 -20.93 -4.72 -18.21
CA THR A 48 -19.48 -4.97 -18.31
C THR A 48 -18.84 -4.24 -19.48
N ASN A 49 -17.53 -4.45 -19.66
CA ASN A 49 -16.83 -4.03 -20.85
C ASN A 49 -17.31 -4.79 -22.10
N ARG A 50 -17.28 -4.14 -23.28
CA ARG A 50 -17.59 -4.79 -24.57
C ARG A 50 -16.68 -5.97 -24.91
N ARG A 51 -15.49 -6.03 -24.31
CA ARG A 51 -14.55 -7.14 -24.47
C ARG A 51 -14.93 -8.36 -23.66
N PHE A 52 -15.89 -8.25 -22.73
CA PHE A 52 -16.38 -9.36 -21.94
C PHE A 52 -16.93 -10.47 -22.83
N LYS A 53 -16.23 -11.59 -22.85
CA LYS A 53 -16.69 -12.82 -23.48
C LYS A 53 -17.48 -13.60 -22.45
N ALA A 54 -18.80 -13.48 -22.52
CA ALA A 54 -19.68 -14.30 -21.69
C ALA A 54 -19.57 -15.76 -22.17
N ASN A 55 -19.17 -16.66 -21.28
CA ASN A 55 -19.58 -18.05 -21.41
C ASN A 55 -21.02 -18.13 -20.85
N ASP A 56 -21.88 -18.96 -21.46
CA ASP A 56 -23.32 -19.11 -21.17
C ASP A 56 -23.70 -19.49 -19.71
N GLN A 57 -22.74 -19.50 -18.78
CA GLN A 57 -22.90 -19.97 -17.41
C GLN A 57 -23.21 -18.87 -16.38
N SER A 58 -23.35 -17.60 -16.77
CA SER A 58 -23.71 -16.56 -15.78
C SER A 58 -25.20 -16.62 -15.45
N PRO A 59 -25.58 -16.65 -14.14
CA PRO A 59 -26.98 -16.76 -13.73
C PRO A 59 -27.82 -15.49 -14.01
N TRP A 60 -27.20 -14.38 -14.40
CA TRP A 60 -27.88 -13.09 -14.55
C TRP A 60 -27.75 -12.50 -15.94
N ARG A 61 -28.59 -11.51 -16.25
CA ARG A 61 -28.52 -10.77 -17.51
C ARG A 61 -27.28 -9.88 -17.55
N ILE A 62 -26.38 -10.17 -18.49
CA ILE A 62 -25.15 -9.40 -18.72
C ILE A 62 -25.29 -8.49 -19.95
N TYR A 63 -24.88 -7.23 -19.81
CA TYR A 63 -24.85 -6.23 -20.88
C TYR A 63 -23.41 -5.73 -21.11
N PRO A 64 -22.66 -6.28 -22.09
CA PRO A 64 -21.31 -5.84 -22.43
C PRO A 64 -21.36 -4.54 -23.26
N VAL A 65 -21.46 -3.39 -22.59
CA VAL A 65 -21.78 -2.10 -23.25
C VAL A 65 -20.62 -1.10 -23.21
N TYR A 66 -19.74 -1.16 -22.21
CA TYR A 66 -18.73 -0.12 -21.98
C TYR A 66 -17.46 -0.33 -22.83
N LYS A 67 -17.03 0.68 -23.58
CA LYS A 67 -15.86 0.57 -24.47
C LYS A 67 -14.53 0.65 -23.71
N TYR A 68 -14.43 1.56 -22.75
CA TYR A 68 -13.21 1.82 -22.00
C TYR A 68 -13.37 1.35 -20.56
N GLY A 69 -12.40 0.58 -20.08
CA GLY A 69 -12.33 0.21 -18.66
C GLY A 69 -11.69 1.29 -17.81
N PHE A 70 -11.64 1.06 -16.50
CA PHE A 70 -11.11 2.02 -15.55
C PHE A 70 -9.64 2.40 -15.85
N TRP A 71 -8.80 1.42 -16.20
CA TRP A 71 -7.37 1.58 -16.47
C TRP A 71 -7.02 1.98 -17.92
N PHE A 72 -7.98 2.47 -18.70
CA PHE A 72 -7.75 2.84 -20.10
C PHE A 72 -6.61 3.87 -20.23
N ARG A 73 -5.62 3.55 -21.07
CA ARG A 73 -4.59 4.49 -21.53
C ARG A 73 -4.61 4.51 -23.05
N LEU A 74 -4.38 5.68 -23.64
CA LEU A 74 -4.13 5.77 -25.08
C LEU A 74 -2.85 5.01 -25.40
N ALA A 75 -2.90 4.16 -26.42
CA ALA A 75 -1.73 3.44 -26.90
C ALA A 75 -0.65 4.45 -27.31
N GLU A 76 0.60 4.14 -26.98
CA GLU A 76 1.72 4.92 -27.48
C GLU A 76 1.76 4.83 -29.02
N PRO A 77 1.99 5.96 -29.73
CA PRO A 77 2.14 5.95 -31.18
C PRO A 77 3.24 4.98 -31.62
N LEU A 78 3.04 4.31 -32.76
CA LEU A 78 3.95 3.30 -33.30
C LEU A 78 5.40 3.81 -33.38
N TRP A 79 5.59 5.06 -33.84
CA TRP A 79 6.91 5.69 -33.96
C TRP A 79 7.59 5.93 -32.61
N TYR A 80 6.84 6.21 -31.54
CA TYR A 80 7.40 6.40 -30.19
C TYR A 80 7.85 5.06 -29.61
N ARG A 81 7.10 3.98 -29.87
CA ARG A 81 7.51 2.61 -29.51
C ARG A 81 8.78 2.18 -30.27
N LEU A 82 8.86 2.51 -31.56
CA LEU A 82 10.05 2.24 -32.37
C LEU A 82 11.27 3.03 -31.87
N TYR A 83 11.10 4.32 -31.56
CA TYR A 83 12.15 5.14 -30.96
C TYR A 83 12.61 4.60 -29.60
N LYS A 84 11.67 4.26 -28.70
CA LYS A 84 11.99 3.69 -27.38
C LYS A 84 12.78 2.39 -27.52
N LYS A 85 12.35 1.50 -28.42
CA LYS A 85 13.04 0.24 -28.75
C LYS A 85 14.45 0.50 -29.31
N PHE A 86 14.59 1.45 -30.24
CA PHE A 86 15.90 1.82 -30.79
C PHE A 86 16.83 2.41 -29.72
N SER A 87 16.30 3.33 -28.90
CA SER A 87 17.06 3.95 -27.80
C SER A 87 17.46 2.94 -26.73
N SER A 88 16.59 1.97 -26.39
CA SER A 88 16.90 0.95 -25.38
C SER A 88 17.88 -0.08 -25.93
N THR A 89 17.82 -0.44 -27.21
CA THR A 89 18.84 -1.27 -27.86
C THR A 89 20.20 -0.57 -27.90
N ILE A 90 20.25 0.72 -28.21
CA ILE A 90 21.49 1.51 -28.18
C ILE A 90 22.02 1.63 -26.75
N GLN A 91 21.18 1.97 -25.78
CA GLN A 91 21.58 2.08 -24.37
C GLN A 91 22.04 0.73 -23.80
N GLY A 92 21.35 -0.36 -24.13
CA GLY A 92 21.76 -1.71 -23.73
C GLY A 92 23.09 -2.11 -24.38
N SER A 93 23.31 -1.74 -25.64
CA SER A 93 24.58 -1.98 -26.34
C SER A 93 25.71 -1.12 -25.77
N LEU A 94 25.45 0.15 -25.46
CA LEU A 94 26.40 1.06 -24.80
C LEU A 94 26.72 0.60 -23.38
N PHE A 95 25.72 0.14 -22.63
CA PHE A 95 25.91 -0.41 -21.28
C PHE A 95 26.71 -1.72 -21.34
N SER A 96 26.39 -2.62 -22.26
CA SER A 96 27.15 -3.85 -22.48
C SER A 96 28.58 -3.54 -22.91
N LEU A 97 28.78 -2.58 -23.82
CA LEU A 97 30.09 -2.11 -24.24
C LEU A 97 30.86 -1.49 -23.06
N MET A 98 30.21 -0.66 -22.26
CA MET A 98 30.79 -0.02 -21.08
C MET A 98 31.20 -1.06 -20.03
N ILE A 99 30.35 -2.05 -19.74
CA ILE A 99 30.67 -3.17 -18.84
C ILE A 99 31.83 -3.98 -19.40
N LYS A 100 31.79 -4.36 -20.70
CA LYS A 100 32.90 -5.05 -21.36
C LYS A 100 34.19 -4.23 -21.30
N LEU A 101 34.10 -2.91 -21.41
CA LEU A 101 35.27 -2.02 -21.36
C LEU A 101 35.80 -1.86 -19.94
N ILE A 102 34.93 -1.69 -18.93
CA ILE A 102 35.29 -1.64 -17.49
C ILE A 102 35.97 -2.94 -17.05
N PHE A 103 35.47 -4.10 -17.49
CA PHE A 103 36.02 -5.41 -17.17
C PHE A 103 37.03 -5.94 -18.19
N SER A 104 37.41 -5.13 -19.20
CA SER A 104 38.52 -5.47 -20.09
C SER A 104 39.86 -5.14 -19.44
N ASN A 105 40.95 -5.68 -20.01
CA ASN A 105 42.31 -5.29 -19.63
C ASN A 105 42.49 -3.77 -19.65
N VAL A 106 41.91 -3.06 -20.63
CA VAL A 106 41.98 -1.59 -20.73
C VAL A 106 41.28 -0.92 -19.56
N GLY A 107 40.07 -1.36 -19.19
CA GLY A 107 39.32 -0.81 -18.06
C GLY A 107 39.97 -1.11 -16.72
N PHE A 108 40.55 -2.29 -16.56
CA PHE A 108 41.37 -2.65 -15.41
C PHE A 108 42.59 -1.73 -15.30
N PHE A 109 43.36 -1.52 -16.37
CA PHE A 109 44.50 -0.59 -16.35
C PHE A 109 44.07 0.86 -16.11
N MET A 110 42.92 1.26 -16.65
CA MET A 110 42.32 2.57 -16.39
C MET A 110 41.94 2.73 -14.92
N SER A 111 41.41 1.70 -14.25
CA SER A 111 40.99 1.80 -12.84
C SER A 111 42.19 1.88 -11.90
N ILE A 112 43.29 1.19 -12.22
CA ILE A 112 44.54 1.24 -11.45
C ILE A 112 45.52 2.35 -11.88
N ARG A 113 45.14 3.23 -12.82
CA ARG A 113 46.02 4.25 -13.43
C ARG A 113 46.78 5.16 -12.45
N ASN A 114 46.21 5.41 -11.27
CA ASN A 114 46.81 6.23 -10.21
C ASN A 114 47.60 5.42 -9.17
N GLN A 115 47.54 4.09 -9.24
CA GLN A 115 48.21 3.15 -8.34
C GLN A 115 49.10 2.15 -9.09
N MET A 116 49.40 2.41 -10.38
CA MET A 116 50.20 1.50 -11.21
C MET A 116 51.57 1.18 -10.59
N GLY A 117 52.18 2.13 -9.89
CA GLY A 117 53.46 1.91 -9.20
C GLY A 117 53.38 0.88 -8.07
N GLU A 118 52.30 0.89 -7.28
CA GLU A 118 52.07 -0.15 -6.26
C GLU A 118 51.73 -1.49 -6.89
N TYR A 119 50.91 -1.48 -7.95
CA TYR A 119 50.55 -2.69 -8.68
C TYR A 119 51.79 -3.39 -9.25
N LEU A 120 52.66 -2.65 -9.96
CA LEU A 120 53.90 -3.20 -10.53
C LEU A 120 54.87 -3.74 -9.47
N ARG A 121 54.95 -3.12 -8.29
CA ARG A 121 55.78 -3.60 -7.16
C ARG A 121 55.29 -4.91 -6.55
N ARG A 122 53.99 -5.23 -6.68
CA ARG A 122 53.37 -6.45 -6.16
C ARG A 122 53.35 -7.60 -7.16
N GLN A 123 53.80 -7.39 -8.41
CA GLN A 123 53.88 -8.43 -9.43
C GLN A 123 55.24 -9.13 -9.41
N THR A 124 55.25 -10.43 -9.71
CA THR A 124 56.47 -11.23 -9.90
C THR A 124 57.16 -10.85 -11.23
N PRO A 125 58.45 -11.17 -11.46
CA PRO A 125 59.25 -10.64 -12.58
C PRO A 125 58.75 -11.00 -14.01
N LYS A 126 57.64 -11.73 -14.18
CA LYS A 126 57.00 -11.99 -15.47
C LYS A 126 55.85 -11.01 -15.70
N ILE A 127 56.16 -9.72 -15.86
CA ILE A 127 55.17 -8.70 -16.18
C ILE A 127 54.86 -8.75 -17.70
N PRO A 128 53.59 -8.86 -18.12
CA PRO A 128 53.23 -8.82 -19.53
C PRO A 128 53.64 -7.49 -20.18
N PHE A 129 54.23 -7.51 -21.38
CA PHE A 129 54.67 -6.32 -22.11
C PHE A 129 53.57 -5.25 -22.27
N ALA A 130 52.32 -5.68 -22.40
CA ALA A 130 51.16 -4.79 -22.46
C ALA A 130 51.06 -3.88 -21.22
N VAL A 131 51.35 -4.38 -20.01
CA VAL A 131 51.31 -3.59 -18.76
C VAL A 131 52.34 -2.46 -18.78
N VAL A 132 53.56 -2.77 -19.25
CA VAL A 132 54.66 -1.80 -19.37
C VAL A 132 54.32 -0.76 -20.43
N PHE A 133 53.79 -1.19 -21.57
CA PHE A 133 53.34 -0.30 -22.63
C PHE A 133 52.22 0.65 -22.15
N TYR A 134 51.21 0.16 -21.44
CA TYR A 134 50.14 0.99 -20.87
C TYR A 134 50.67 1.99 -19.83
N ALA A 135 51.62 1.57 -18.98
CA ALA A 135 52.24 2.47 -18.01
C ALA A 135 53.04 3.60 -18.70
N LEU A 136 53.82 3.28 -19.73
CA LEU A 136 54.58 4.25 -20.52
C LEU A 136 53.65 5.17 -21.32
N ALA A 137 52.61 4.63 -21.95
CA ALA A 137 51.61 5.40 -22.69
C ALA A 137 50.84 6.36 -21.75
N TRP A 138 50.48 5.92 -20.54
CA TRP A 138 49.84 6.77 -19.55
C TRP A 138 50.75 7.89 -19.04
N TYR A 139 52.04 7.59 -18.81
CA TYR A 139 53.01 8.60 -18.40
C TYR A 139 53.29 9.60 -19.53
N GLY A 140 53.43 9.12 -20.76
CA GLY A 140 53.52 9.96 -21.96
C GLY A 140 52.29 10.84 -22.15
N TYR A 141 51.08 10.30 -21.95
CA TYR A 141 49.84 11.07 -21.94
C TYR A 141 49.87 12.17 -20.87
N ARG A 142 50.36 11.91 -19.66
CA ARG A 142 50.47 12.95 -18.62
C ARG A 142 51.42 14.07 -19.02
N ILE A 143 52.57 13.74 -19.62
CA ILE A 143 53.52 14.73 -20.11
C ILE A 143 52.88 15.58 -21.21
N ILE A 144 52.24 14.94 -22.19
CA ILE A 144 51.56 15.61 -23.30
C ILE A 144 50.39 16.46 -22.78
N TYR A 145 49.58 15.95 -21.86
CA TYR A 145 48.47 16.67 -21.25
C TYR A 145 48.96 17.87 -20.44
N SER A 146 50.01 17.73 -19.64
CA SER A 146 50.63 18.83 -18.91
C SER A 146 51.23 19.88 -19.85
N PHE A 147 51.85 19.46 -20.95
CA PHE A 147 52.36 20.35 -22.00
C PHE A 147 51.24 21.08 -22.75
N LEU A 148 50.15 20.37 -23.08
CA LEU A 148 48.96 20.95 -23.70
C LEU A 148 48.21 21.89 -22.74
N ALA A 149 48.11 21.55 -21.45
CA ALA A 149 47.55 22.41 -20.43
C ALA A 149 48.39 23.68 -20.24
N PHE A 150 49.71 23.55 -20.28
CA PHE A 150 50.66 24.67 -20.28
C PHE A 150 50.51 25.54 -21.55
N LEU A 151 50.47 24.94 -22.74
CA LEU A 151 50.18 25.65 -24.00
C LEU A 151 48.82 26.35 -23.97
N CYS A 152 47.80 25.72 -23.41
CA CYS A 152 46.46 26.31 -23.18
C CYS A 152 46.46 27.42 -22.13
N SER A 153 47.46 27.48 -21.24
CA SER A 153 47.63 28.59 -20.28
C SER A 153 48.42 29.77 -20.86
N ILE A 154 49.21 29.53 -21.92
CA ILE A 154 50.01 30.56 -22.61
C ILE A 154 49.26 31.20 -23.78
N PHE A 155 48.42 30.43 -24.49
CA PHE A 155 47.64 30.93 -25.63
C PHE A 155 46.17 31.15 -25.26
N PRO A 156 45.52 32.28 -25.63
CA PRO A 156 44.12 32.61 -25.32
C PRO A 156 43.10 31.77 -26.14
N PHE A 157 43.46 30.57 -26.56
CA PHE A 157 42.57 29.64 -27.27
C PHE A 157 41.58 28.95 -26.33
N HIS A 158 41.81 28.94 -25.01
CA HIS A 158 40.91 28.31 -24.04
C HIS A 158 39.52 28.95 -24.09
N ASP A 159 39.43 30.28 -24.10
CA ASP A 159 38.13 30.97 -24.16
C ASP A 159 37.46 30.83 -25.52
N TYR A 160 38.23 30.81 -26.61
CA TYR A 160 37.69 30.62 -27.95
C TYR A 160 37.13 29.22 -28.16
N LEU A 161 37.88 28.15 -27.83
CA LEU A 161 37.40 26.77 -27.95
C LEU A 161 36.24 26.49 -26.98
N ARG A 162 36.28 27.02 -25.75
CA ARG A 162 35.17 26.87 -24.80
C ARG A 162 33.90 27.56 -25.30
N ARG A 163 34.02 28.73 -25.96
CA ARG A 163 32.90 29.39 -26.63
C ARG A 163 32.43 28.61 -27.86
N VAL A 164 33.33 28.10 -28.71
CA VAL A 164 32.94 27.33 -29.91
C VAL A 164 32.27 26.01 -29.53
N PHE A 165 32.82 25.23 -28.60
CA PHE A 165 32.18 24.00 -28.11
C PHE A 165 30.91 24.29 -27.31
N GLY A 166 30.87 25.38 -26.54
CA GLY A 166 29.67 25.84 -25.84
C GLY A 166 28.55 26.20 -26.82
N SER A 167 28.86 26.97 -27.85
CA SER A 167 27.96 27.36 -28.94
C SER A 167 27.55 26.19 -29.80
N LEU A 168 28.45 25.24 -30.11
CA LEU A 168 28.12 24.03 -30.86
C LEU A 168 27.21 23.11 -30.05
N LYS A 169 27.45 22.95 -28.75
CA LYS A 169 26.57 22.19 -27.85
C LYS A 169 25.22 22.86 -27.70
N ALA A 170 25.17 24.18 -27.60
CA ALA A 170 23.93 24.95 -27.60
C ALA A 170 23.18 24.84 -28.93
N PHE A 171 23.88 24.94 -30.06
CA PHE A 171 23.34 24.81 -31.42
C PHE A 171 22.77 23.42 -31.68
N ILE A 172 23.51 22.35 -31.34
CA ILE A 172 23.00 20.97 -31.38
C ILE A 172 21.76 20.86 -30.47
N ARG A 173 21.81 21.37 -29.24
CA ARG A 173 20.66 21.33 -28.32
C ARG A 173 19.45 22.08 -28.87
N VAL A 174 19.65 23.22 -29.54
CA VAL A 174 18.59 24.07 -30.13
C VAL A 174 18.05 23.48 -31.43
N ILE A 175 18.86 22.79 -32.23
CA ILE A 175 18.39 22.09 -33.45
C ILE A 175 17.59 20.84 -33.08
N PHE A 176 18.05 20.08 -32.08
CA PHE A 176 17.36 18.88 -31.63
C PHE A 176 16.24 19.17 -30.63
N SER A 177 16.17 20.36 -30.00
CA SER A 177 15.11 20.72 -29.04
C SER A 177 13.70 20.78 -29.66
N PRO A 178 13.47 21.38 -30.84
CA PRO A 178 12.19 21.33 -31.55
C PRO A 178 11.82 19.91 -31.92
N MET A 179 12.78 19.07 -32.35
CA MET A 179 12.52 17.65 -32.58
C MET A 179 12.24 16.90 -31.26
N VAL A 180 12.83 17.24 -30.14
CA VAL A 180 12.46 16.60 -28.87
C VAL A 180 11.07 17.05 -28.40
N LEU A 181 10.67 18.30 -28.66
CA LEU A 181 9.35 18.86 -28.31
C LEU A 181 8.21 18.40 -29.25
N LEU A 182 8.46 18.31 -30.56
CA LEU A 182 7.53 17.77 -31.56
C LEU A 182 7.32 16.26 -31.38
N PHE A 183 8.34 15.53 -30.88
CA PHE A 183 8.34 14.07 -30.79
C PHE A 183 8.18 13.54 -29.34
N ARG A 184 8.15 14.40 -28.32
CA ARG A 184 7.53 14.10 -27.03
C ARG A 184 6.23 14.88 -26.93
N SER A 185 5.14 14.31 -27.45
CA SER A 185 3.82 14.83 -27.09
C SER A 185 3.74 14.83 -25.57
N PRO A 186 3.46 15.97 -24.92
CA PRO A 186 3.45 16.04 -23.47
C PRO A 186 2.49 15.00 -22.89
N ASP A 187 2.94 14.17 -21.94
CA ASP A 187 2.13 13.10 -21.37
C ASP A 187 0.82 13.62 -20.75
N TRP A 188 0.77 14.89 -20.36
CA TRP A 188 -0.44 15.55 -19.89
C TRP A 188 -1.51 15.66 -20.98
N MET A 189 -1.14 15.95 -22.23
CA MET A 189 -2.07 16.12 -23.35
C MET A 189 -2.69 14.77 -23.76
N ARG A 190 -1.88 13.71 -23.79
CA ARG A 190 -2.37 12.34 -24.01
C ARG A 190 -3.32 11.91 -22.90
N ARG A 191 -2.96 12.14 -21.63
CA ARG A 191 -3.82 11.83 -20.48
C ARG A 191 -5.14 12.60 -20.56
N TRP A 192 -5.08 13.91 -20.80
CA TRP A 192 -6.27 14.74 -20.96
C TRP A 192 -7.18 14.25 -22.09
N LEU A 193 -6.63 13.92 -23.27
CA LEU A 193 -7.42 13.40 -24.38
C LEU A 193 -8.02 12.03 -24.04
N ALA A 194 -7.26 11.15 -23.39
CA ALA A 194 -7.75 9.86 -22.93
C ALA A 194 -8.93 10.03 -21.96
N ASP A 195 -8.79 10.92 -20.97
CA ASP A 195 -9.81 11.23 -19.98
C ASP A 195 -11.05 11.84 -20.64
N TYR A 196 -10.87 12.78 -21.58
CA TYR A 196 -11.97 13.39 -22.32
C TYR A 196 -12.76 12.36 -23.15
N LEU A 197 -12.05 11.49 -23.88
CA LEU A 197 -12.67 10.40 -24.66
C LEU A 197 -13.37 9.40 -23.73
N LYS A 198 -12.74 9.06 -22.60
CA LYS A 198 -13.29 8.17 -21.58
C LYS A 198 -14.58 8.73 -20.99
N MET A 199 -14.57 9.99 -20.55
CA MET A 199 -15.74 10.72 -20.04
C MET A 199 -16.90 10.70 -21.04
N ARG A 200 -16.66 11.14 -22.29
CA ARG A 200 -17.71 11.20 -23.31
C ARG A 200 -18.26 9.83 -23.68
N GLN A 201 -17.39 8.83 -23.77
CA GLN A 201 -17.78 7.48 -24.14
C GLN A 201 -18.54 6.80 -23.00
N PHE A 202 -18.15 7.02 -21.75
CA PHE A 202 -18.86 6.47 -20.58
C PHE A 202 -20.33 6.91 -20.58
N GLY A 203 -20.61 8.21 -20.70
CA GLY A 203 -22.00 8.70 -20.77
C GLY A 203 -22.81 8.16 -21.96
N LYS A 204 -22.17 7.97 -23.13
CA LYS A 204 -22.80 7.33 -24.29
C LYS A 204 -23.12 5.86 -24.05
N ASP A 205 -22.20 5.13 -23.42
CA ASP A 205 -22.37 3.71 -23.10
C ASP A 205 -23.44 3.51 -22.02
N THR A 206 -23.47 4.36 -20.99
CA THR A 206 -24.54 4.40 -19.98
C THR A 206 -25.90 4.64 -20.63
N ARG A 207 -26.01 5.58 -21.58
CA ARG A 207 -27.24 5.75 -22.37
C ARG A 207 -27.62 4.49 -23.15
N ARG A 208 -26.66 3.82 -23.78
CA ARG A 208 -26.91 2.59 -24.54
C ARG A 208 -27.38 1.45 -23.65
N LEU A 209 -26.88 1.35 -22.43
CA LEU A 209 -27.34 0.38 -21.43
C LEU A 209 -28.82 0.63 -21.09
N PHE A 210 -29.17 1.87 -20.72
CA PHE A 210 -30.54 2.18 -20.26
C PHE A 210 -31.57 2.34 -21.38
N ARG A 211 -31.16 2.26 -22.65
CA ARG A 211 -32.08 1.97 -23.78
C ARG A 211 -32.53 0.52 -23.83
N GLN A 212 -31.71 -0.40 -23.30
CA GLN A 212 -32.01 -1.84 -23.24
C GLN A 212 -32.64 -2.21 -21.90
N VAL A 213 -32.23 -1.52 -20.82
CA VAL A 213 -32.76 -1.72 -19.47
C VAL A 213 -33.52 -0.46 -19.06
N ARG A 214 -34.86 -0.52 -19.08
CA ARG A 214 -35.68 0.60 -18.62
C ARG A 214 -35.57 0.74 -17.10
N LEU A 215 -35.26 1.96 -16.65
CA LEU A 215 -35.25 2.30 -15.22
C LEU A 215 -36.68 2.52 -14.72
N GLU A 216 -36.97 1.98 -13.56
CA GLU A 216 -38.26 2.04 -12.86
C GLU A 216 -38.06 2.52 -11.42
N ASN A 217 -39.15 2.98 -10.81
CA ASN A 217 -39.09 3.53 -9.47
C ASN A 217 -38.58 2.49 -8.47
N GLY A 218 -37.48 2.83 -7.81
CA GLY A 218 -36.90 2.03 -6.75
C GLY A 218 -35.80 1.07 -7.20
N ASP A 219 -35.45 1.08 -8.49
CA ASP A 219 -34.22 0.47 -8.98
C ASP A 219 -32.98 1.10 -8.33
N ILE A 220 -31.92 0.31 -8.21
CA ILE A 220 -30.63 0.72 -7.67
C ILE A 220 -29.57 0.55 -8.75
N VAL A 221 -28.81 1.59 -9.03
CA VAL A 221 -27.63 1.54 -9.89
C VAL A 221 -26.39 1.69 -9.03
N PHE A 222 -25.55 0.65 -9.00
CA PHE A 222 -24.31 0.62 -8.24
C PHE A 222 -23.09 0.56 -9.16
N ILE A 223 -22.16 1.49 -8.99
CA ILE A 223 -20.93 1.58 -9.77
C ILE A 223 -19.75 1.38 -8.81
N PRO A 224 -19.23 0.15 -8.64
CA PRO A 224 -18.23 -0.17 -7.61
C PRO A 224 -16.82 0.36 -7.92
N THR A 225 -16.58 0.74 -9.18
CA THR A 225 -15.27 1.22 -9.65
C THR A 225 -15.47 2.42 -10.56
N LEU A 226 -15.22 3.63 -10.07
CA LEU A 226 -15.22 4.85 -10.90
C LEU A 226 -14.17 5.88 -10.46
N SER A 227 -13.81 6.76 -11.39
CA SER A 227 -13.04 7.99 -11.12
C SER A 227 -13.91 9.23 -11.35
N HIS A 228 -13.36 10.41 -11.02
CA HIS A 228 -14.01 11.69 -11.32
C HIS A 228 -14.31 11.87 -12.82
N VAL A 229 -13.56 11.21 -13.71
CA VAL A 229 -13.77 11.25 -15.17
C VAL A 229 -15.04 10.51 -15.58
N GLU A 230 -15.24 9.28 -15.10
CA GLU A 230 -16.48 8.53 -15.35
C GLU A 230 -17.68 9.20 -14.68
N MET A 231 -17.49 9.78 -13.49
CA MET A 231 -18.51 10.56 -12.78
C MET A 231 -19.01 11.74 -13.63
N LEU A 232 -18.12 12.53 -14.23
CA LEU A 232 -18.53 13.59 -15.16
C LEU A 232 -19.21 13.03 -16.41
N GLY A 233 -18.77 11.87 -16.92
CA GLY A 233 -19.44 11.16 -18.01
C GLY A 233 -20.88 10.78 -17.65
N LEU A 234 -21.09 10.30 -16.41
CA LEU A 234 -22.40 9.98 -15.86
C LEU A 234 -23.29 11.22 -15.75
N LEU A 235 -22.77 12.36 -15.29
CA LEU A 235 -23.52 13.62 -15.23
C LEU A 235 -24.13 14.01 -16.57
N HIS A 236 -23.38 13.86 -17.67
CA HIS A 236 -23.87 14.14 -19.01
C HIS A 236 -25.05 13.24 -19.42
N TYR A 237 -25.08 11.99 -18.94
CA TYR A 237 -26.22 11.09 -19.12
C TYR A 237 -27.41 11.53 -18.26
N LEU A 238 -27.20 11.74 -16.95
CA LEU A 238 -28.25 12.10 -15.99
C LEU A 238 -29.00 13.38 -16.40
N LYS A 239 -28.27 14.41 -16.87
CA LYS A 239 -28.86 15.67 -17.36
C LYS A 239 -29.80 15.50 -18.56
N LYS A 240 -29.51 14.54 -19.43
CA LYS A 240 -30.22 14.38 -20.72
C LYS A 240 -31.38 13.39 -20.66
N GLU A 241 -31.49 12.62 -19.58
CA GLU A 241 -32.44 11.51 -19.49
C GLU A 241 -33.25 11.64 -18.19
N PRO A 242 -34.31 12.45 -18.14
CA PRO A 242 -35.10 12.68 -16.91
C PRO A 242 -35.63 11.40 -16.27
N GLY A 243 -35.91 10.36 -17.06
CA GLY A 243 -36.32 9.05 -16.56
C GLY A 243 -35.29 8.35 -15.66
N SER A 244 -34.02 8.79 -15.67
CA SER A 244 -32.98 8.28 -14.77
C SER A 244 -33.14 8.69 -13.29
N THR A 245 -34.09 9.60 -13.00
CA THR A 245 -34.50 9.99 -11.64
C THR A 245 -35.28 8.90 -10.90
N GLN A 246 -35.79 7.90 -11.64
CA GLN A 246 -36.54 6.77 -11.07
C GLN A 246 -35.65 5.83 -10.22
N ALA A 247 -34.34 5.82 -10.49
CA ALA A 247 -33.37 5.01 -9.78
C ALA A 247 -32.51 5.82 -8.81
N THR A 248 -31.98 5.15 -7.79
CA THR A 248 -30.91 5.71 -6.94
C THR A 248 -29.55 5.31 -7.48
N TRP A 249 -28.58 6.22 -7.38
CA TRP A 249 -27.23 6.05 -7.94
C TRP A 249 -26.20 5.98 -6.82
N HIS A 250 -25.43 4.90 -6.78
CA HIS A 250 -24.50 4.60 -5.70
C HIS A 250 -23.10 4.47 -6.31
N LEU A 251 -22.22 5.41 -5.97
CA LEU A 251 -20.91 5.60 -6.62
C LEU A 251 -19.78 5.33 -5.61
N LEU A 252 -18.94 4.33 -5.89
CA LEU A 252 -17.85 3.91 -5.01
C LEU A 252 -16.46 4.30 -5.56
N PHE A 253 -15.71 5.06 -4.76
CA PHE A 253 -14.39 5.57 -5.10
C PHE A 253 -13.30 4.86 -4.29
N ARG A 254 -12.39 4.19 -4.98
CA ARG A 254 -11.38 3.29 -4.36
C ARG A 254 -9.94 3.80 -4.46
N ARG A 255 -9.75 5.05 -4.89
CA ARG A 255 -8.43 5.64 -5.15
C ARG A 255 -8.12 6.72 -4.12
N ASN A 256 -6.89 6.70 -3.62
CA ASN A 256 -6.33 7.79 -2.83
C ASN A 256 -6.40 9.10 -3.61
N LEU A 257 -6.78 10.15 -2.89
CA LEU A 257 -6.65 11.52 -3.38
C LEU A 257 -5.30 12.10 -2.97
N TYR A 258 -4.93 11.89 -1.71
CA TYR A 258 -3.67 12.38 -1.14
C TYR A 258 -2.65 11.27 -1.03
N SER A 259 -1.38 11.64 -1.22
CA SER A 259 -0.24 10.79 -0.92
C SER A 259 0.24 11.07 0.51
N GLY A 260 0.79 10.06 1.19
CA GLY A 260 1.27 10.20 2.57
C GLY A 260 0.13 10.30 3.59
N ARG A 261 0.32 11.13 4.62
CA ARG A 261 -0.57 11.25 5.79
C ARG A 261 -0.74 12.73 6.17
N GLU A 262 -1.72 13.06 7.00
CA GLU A 262 -1.78 14.38 7.64
C GLU A 262 -0.51 14.62 8.47
N PRO A 263 0.08 15.84 8.45
CA PRO A 263 -0.45 17.09 7.88
C PRO A 263 -0.09 17.38 6.41
N ASP A 264 0.58 16.47 5.71
CA ASP A 264 1.15 16.74 4.37
C ASP A 264 0.10 16.95 3.29
N TYR A 265 -1.18 16.76 3.62
CA TYR A 265 -2.30 16.92 2.71
C TYR A 265 -2.52 18.37 2.28
N ALA A 266 -2.34 19.34 3.19
CA ALA A 266 -2.58 20.75 2.87
C ALA A 266 -1.71 21.24 1.71
N ALA A 267 -0.46 20.76 1.63
CA ALA A 267 0.46 21.09 0.54
C ALA A 267 0.02 20.52 -0.83
N GLN A 268 -0.88 19.53 -0.83
CA GLN A 268 -1.37 18.85 -2.04
C GLN A 268 -2.72 19.42 -2.54
N ASP A 269 -3.39 20.26 -1.75
CA ASP A 269 -4.75 20.75 -2.05
C ASP A 269 -4.85 21.44 -3.42
N GLU A 270 -3.85 22.25 -3.81
CA GLU A 270 -3.86 22.93 -5.12
C GLU A 270 -3.71 21.95 -6.28
N ALA A 271 -2.90 20.89 -6.13
CA ALA A 271 -2.77 19.85 -7.14
C ALA A 271 -4.08 19.05 -7.33
N LEU A 272 -4.92 18.97 -6.29
CA LEU A 272 -6.21 18.28 -6.32
C LEU A 272 -7.38 19.17 -6.72
N ARG A 273 -7.14 20.47 -6.97
CA ARG A 273 -8.16 21.42 -7.42
C ARG A 273 -8.97 20.94 -8.65
N PRO A 274 -8.38 20.32 -9.69
CA PRO A 274 -9.18 19.80 -10.81
C PRO A 274 -10.19 18.73 -10.39
N ILE A 275 -9.82 17.86 -9.45
CA ILE A 275 -10.70 16.81 -8.93
C ILE A 275 -11.79 17.45 -8.07
N ARG A 276 -11.43 18.37 -7.17
CA ARG A 276 -12.39 19.13 -6.36
C ARG A 276 -13.43 19.83 -7.25
N ASN A 277 -12.97 20.52 -8.29
CA ASN A 277 -13.84 21.22 -9.24
C ASN A 277 -14.75 20.25 -10.00
N ALA A 278 -14.27 19.05 -10.36
CA ALA A 278 -15.11 18.03 -10.99
C ALA A 278 -16.25 17.57 -10.07
N PHE A 279 -15.99 17.40 -8.76
CA PHE A 279 -17.03 17.08 -7.78
C PHE A 279 -18.00 18.24 -7.56
N LEU A 280 -17.51 19.47 -7.37
CA LEU A 280 -18.37 20.65 -7.23
C LEU A 280 -19.25 20.83 -8.48
N GLN A 281 -18.65 20.73 -9.67
CA GLN A 281 -19.38 20.74 -10.93
C GLN A 281 -20.45 19.66 -10.93
N PHE A 282 -20.14 18.42 -10.56
CA PHE A 282 -21.11 17.33 -10.53
C PHE A 282 -22.28 17.65 -9.60
N LEU A 283 -22.00 18.13 -8.38
CA LEU A 283 -23.00 18.40 -7.36
C LEU A 283 -23.90 19.59 -7.69
N GLU A 284 -23.33 20.70 -8.15
CA GLU A 284 -24.07 21.91 -8.55
C GLU A 284 -24.97 21.68 -9.76
N ASN A 285 -24.57 20.75 -10.62
CA ASN A 285 -25.24 20.48 -11.88
C ASN A 285 -26.09 19.20 -11.83
N LEU A 286 -26.15 18.54 -10.69
CA LEU A 286 -26.97 17.36 -10.50
C LEU A 286 -28.44 17.81 -10.48
N PRO A 287 -29.31 17.24 -11.33
CA PRO A 287 -30.75 17.49 -11.23
C PRO A 287 -31.34 16.88 -9.95
N VAL A 288 -32.65 16.64 -9.90
CA VAL A 288 -33.35 16.02 -8.77
C VAL A 288 -32.97 14.54 -8.48
N HIS A 289 -31.86 14.05 -9.04
CA HIS A 289 -31.37 12.68 -8.88
C HIS A 289 -30.83 12.42 -7.48
N LYS A 290 -31.10 11.21 -6.96
CA LYS A 290 -30.53 10.73 -5.70
C LYS A 290 -29.21 10.02 -5.96
N VAL A 291 -28.10 10.68 -5.66
CA VAL A 291 -26.73 10.16 -5.82
C VAL A 291 -26.03 10.08 -4.47
N TYR A 292 -25.45 8.93 -4.15
CA TYR A 292 -24.71 8.67 -2.92
C TYR A 292 -23.26 8.30 -3.23
N PHE A 293 -22.35 8.80 -2.41
CA PHE A 293 -20.91 8.65 -2.57
C PHE A 293 -20.32 7.76 -1.49
N TYR A 294 -19.45 6.84 -1.91
CA TYR A 294 -18.88 5.83 -1.02
C TYR A 294 -17.37 5.65 -1.24
N THR A 295 -16.69 5.13 -0.23
CA THR A 295 -15.33 4.57 -0.30
C THR A 295 -15.26 3.24 0.46
N ASP A 296 -14.14 2.51 0.37
CA ASP A 296 -13.97 1.21 1.03
C ASP A 296 -13.34 1.28 2.44
N THR A 297 -12.78 2.43 2.81
CA THR A 297 -12.10 2.65 4.10
C THR A 297 -12.50 3.98 4.70
N GLU A 298 -12.41 4.08 6.02
CA GLU A 298 -12.64 5.31 6.77
C GLU A 298 -11.63 6.41 6.42
N GLU A 299 -10.39 6.04 6.14
CA GLU A 299 -9.31 6.95 5.74
C GLU A 299 -9.57 7.54 4.36
N LEU A 300 -10.06 6.74 3.40
CA LEU A 300 -10.52 7.27 2.11
C LEU A 300 -11.74 8.17 2.31
N THR A 301 -12.73 7.76 3.11
CA THR A 301 -13.89 8.60 3.42
C THR A 301 -13.43 9.96 3.98
N ALA A 302 -12.45 9.97 4.88
CA ALA A 302 -11.87 11.18 5.43
C ALA A 302 -11.18 12.04 4.36
N GLN A 303 -10.39 11.45 3.46
CA GLN A 303 -9.74 12.17 2.36
C GLN A 303 -10.77 12.84 1.43
N TYR A 304 -11.79 12.12 0.98
CA TYR A 304 -12.81 12.68 0.09
C TYR A 304 -13.66 13.76 0.77
N ASN A 305 -14.05 13.55 2.03
CA ASN A 305 -14.81 14.55 2.80
C ASN A 305 -13.98 15.80 3.10
N ARG A 306 -12.66 15.66 3.35
CA ARG A 306 -11.73 16.80 3.48
C ARG A 306 -11.71 17.62 2.21
N LEU A 307 -11.52 16.99 1.05
CA LEU A 307 -11.42 17.68 -0.25
C LEU A 307 -12.67 18.52 -0.55
N LEU A 308 -13.85 18.04 -0.15
CA LEU A 308 -15.13 18.73 -0.38
C LEU A 308 -15.51 19.71 0.74
N GLY A 309 -14.85 19.65 1.89
CA GLY A 309 -15.21 20.44 3.08
C GLY A 309 -16.56 20.04 3.72
N VAL A 310 -17.19 18.94 3.28
CA VAL A 310 -18.49 18.47 3.77
C VAL A 310 -18.51 16.95 3.89
N LYS A 311 -19.22 16.42 4.90
CA LYS A 311 -19.40 14.98 5.10
C LYS A 311 -20.45 14.42 4.13
N ARG A 312 -20.01 13.98 2.95
CA ARG A 312 -20.88 13.37 1.93
C ARG A 312 -20.57 11.91 1.63
N PHE A 313 -19.34 11.47 1.85
CA PHE A 313 -18.91 10.10 1.64
C PHE A 313 -19.19 9.23 2.86
N ARG A 314 -19.59 7.97 2.60
CA ARG A 314 -19.74 6.91 3.60
C ARG A 314 -18.84 5.72 3.26
N THR A 315 -18.35 5.02 4.27
CA THR A 315 -17.56 3.80 4.06
C THR A 315 -18.48 2.60 3.85
N LEU A 316 -18.30 1.85 2.76
CA LEU A 316 -18.96 0.57 2.51
C LEU A 316 -18.05 -0.61 2.85
N PRO A 317 -18.62 -1.78 3.18
CA PRO A 317 -17.86 -3.01 3.34
C PRO A 317 -17.27 -3.53 2.01
N ILE A 318 -16.42 -4.55 2.13
CA ILE A 318 -15.64 -5.12 1.03
C ILE A 318 -16.15 -6.55 0.79
N PRO A 319 -17.13 -6.75 -0.10
CA PRO A 319 -18.09 -7.87 -0.11
C PRO A 319 -17.54 -9.19 -0.66
N HIS A 320 -16.34 -9.22 -1.23
CA HIS A 320 -15.80 -10.38 -1.94
C HIS A 320 -15.13 -11.40 -0.99
N THR A 321 -15.64 -11.49 0.25
CA THR A 321 -15.22 -12.51 1.22
C THR A 321 -16.03 -13.78 1.07
N HIS A 322 -15.41 -14.89 1.44
CA HIS A 322 -16.06 -16.17 1.61
C HIS A 322 -16.25 -16.51 3.09
N PRO A 323 -17.18 -17.43 3.42
CA PRO A 323 -17.37 -17.88 4.78
C PRO A 323 -16.08 -18.46 5.38
N PRO A 324 -15.87 -18.36 6.71
CA PRO A 324 -14.73 -18.96 7.36
C PRO A 324 -14.64 -20.47 7.08
N LEU A 325 -13.43 -20.96 6.83
CA LEU A 325 -13.19 -22.39 6.70
C LEU A 325 -13.38 -23.08 8.06
N GLU A 326 -14.07 -24.22 8.07
CA GLU A 326 -14.02 -25.12 9.22
C GLU A 326 -12.59 -25.61 9.41
N CYS A 327 -12.17 -25.74 10.68
CA CYS A 327 -10.79 -26.09 11.00
C CYS A 327 -10.50 -27.51 10.52
N LEU A 328 -9.79 -27.64 9.40
CA LEU A 328 -9.17 -28.90 9.01
C LEU A 328 -8.05 -29.17 10.02
N GLN A 329 -8.09 -30.33 10.67
CA GLN A 329 -7.07 -30.73 11.64
C GLN A 329 -5.67 -30.61 11.01
N SER A 330 -4.76 -29.96 11.75
CA SER A 330 -3.36 -29.83 11.40
C SER A 330 -2.70 -31.22 11.46
N GLY A 331 -2.71 -31.95 10.34
CA GLY A 331 -1.84 -33.10 10.16
C GLY A 331 -0.38 -32.67 10.19
N ARG A 332 0.56 -33.62 10.34
CA ARG A 332 2.02 -33.39 10.22
C ARG A 332 2.43 -33.03 8.78
N ARG A 333 1.97 -31.89 8.27
CA ARG A 333 2.39 -31.34 6.98
C ARG A 333 3.19 -30.05 7.18
N PRO A 334 4.10 -29.71 6.26
CA PRO A 334 4.73 -28.40 6.26
C PRO A 334 3.66 -27.29 6.21
N LEU A 335 3.88 -26.22 6.97
CA LEU A 335 3.05 -25.02 6.89
C LEU A 335 3.27 -24.30 5.56
N ARG A 336 2.18 -23.89 4.94
CA ARG A 336 2.16 -23.18 3.66
C ARG A 336 2.16 -21.69 3.91
N VAL A 337 3.33 -21.06 3.74
CA VAL A 337 3.46 -19.61 3.73
C VAL A 337 3.21 -19.12 2.31
N ILE A 338 2.13 -18.38 2.13
CA ILE A 338 1.65 -17.96 0.82
C ILE A 338 1.86 -16.47 0.59
N TYR A 339 2.00 -16.11 -0.68
CA TYR A 339 1.92 -14.74 -1.17
C TYR A 339 0.89 -14.73 -2.30
N VAL A 340 -0.18 -13.96 -2.10
CA VAL A 340 -1.30 -13.90 -3.04
C VAL A 340 -1.40 -12.51 -3.65
N GLY A 341 -1.53 -12.47 -4.97
CA GLY A 341 -1.43 -11.27 -5.77
C GLY A 341 -0.30 -11.36 -6.79
N ASP A 342 -0.43 -10.58 -7.85
CA ASP A 342 0.58 -10.49 -8.88
C ASP A 342 1.88 -9.81 -8.40
N ALA A 343 2.99 -10.22 -9.00
CA ALA A 343 4.33 -9.78 -8.63
C ALA A 343 4.55 -8.30 -8.98
N ARG A 344 4.58 -7.46 -7.95
CA ARG A 344 4.78 -6.01 -8.03
C ARG A 344 5.60 -5.50 -6.85
N ALA A 345 6.32 -4.40 -7.06
CA ALA A 345 7.06 -3.71 -6.00
C ALA A 345 6.13 -3.16 -4.90
N GLU A 346 5.01 -2.55 -5.30
CA GLU A 346 4.00 -1.98 -4.39
C GLU A 346 3.38 -3.02 -3.44
N LYS A 347 3.38 -4.30 -3.82
CA LYS A 347 2.90 -5.40 -2.97
C LYS A 347 4.04 -6.13 -2.24
N GLY A 348 5.27 -5.62 -2.31
CA GLY A 348 6.43 -6.16 -1.61
C GLY A 348 6.98 -7.48 -2.17
N TYR A 349 6.70 -7.83 -3.43
CA TYR A 349 7.19 -9.07 -4.02
C TYR A 349 8.72 -9.22 -3.94
N HIS A 350 9.43 -8.09 -3.98
CA HIS A 350 10.89 -8.03 -3.91
C HIS A 350 11.48 -8.41 -2.54
N HIS A 351 10.68 -8.49 -1.49
CA HIS A 351 11.14 -8.94 -0.16
C HIS A 351 11.17 -10.48 -0.03
N LEU A 352 10.42 -11.20 -0.85
CA LEU A 352 10.26 -12.66 -0.76
C LEU A 352 11.58 -13.45 -0.84
N PRO A 353 12.55 -13.13 -1.74
CA PRO A 353 13.81 -13.87 -1.81
C PRO A 353 14.60 -13.86 -0.49
N ARG A 354 14.60 -12.72 0.20
CA ARG A 354 15.31 -12.57 1.48
C ARG A 354 14.66 -13.40 2.59
N ILE A 355 13.33 -13.43 2.63
CA ILE A 355 12.56 -14.24 3.59
C ILE A 355 12.88 -15.72 3.40
N VAL A 356 12.86 -16.21 2.16
CA VAL A 356 13.21 -17.61 1.86
C VAL A 356 14.64 -17.92 2.31
N GLN A 357 15.59 -17.02 2.00
CA GLN A 357 16.99 -17.17 2.38
C GLN A 357 17.17 -17.25 3.91
N ASP A 358 16.55 -16.32 4.65
CA ASP A 358 16.67 -16.22 6.10
C ASP A 358 16.03 -17.40 6.86
N LEU A 359 15.03 -18.06 6.26
CA LEU A 359 14.32 -19.20 6.85
C LEU A 359 14.82 -20.57 6.33
N TRP A 360 15.75 -20.58 5.39
CA TRP A 360 16.12 -21.79 4.64
C TRP A 360 16.54 -22.95 5.55
N ALA A 361 17.59 -22.74 6.34
CA ALA A 361 18.21 -23.79 7.16
C ALA A 361 17.28 -24.31 8.27
N ASP A 362 16.62 -23.41 9.01
CA ASP A 362 15.90 -23.78 10.24
C ASP A 362 14.47 -24.26 9.99
N TYR A 363 13.84 -23.83 8.88
CA TYR A 363 12.41 -24.03 8.62
C TYR A 363 12.10 -24.71 7.28
N VAL A 364 12.79 -24.37 6.20
CA VAL A 364 12.45 -24.88 4.86
C VAL A 364 13.08 -26.26 4.61
N GLU A 365 14.39 -26.37 4.87
CA GLU A 365 15.16 -27.61 4.71
C GLU A 365 14.68 -28.68 5.69
N THR A 366 14.39 -28.29 6.94
CA THR A 366 13.80 -29.16 7.97
C THR A 366 12.36 -29.60 7.66
N GLY A 367 11.73 -29.04 6.62
CA GLY A 367 10.38 -29.40 6.20
C GLY A 367 9.26 -28.84 7.08
N LYS A 368 9.53 -27.82 7.91
CA LYS A 368 8.50 -27.12 8.68
C LYS A 368 7.66 -26.19 7.79
N VAL A 369 8.25 -25.60 6.76
CA VAL A 369 7.62 -24.60 5.89
C VAL A 369 7.82 -24.94 4.41
N VAL A 370 6.78 -24.67 3.62
CA VAL A 370 6.83 -24.59 2.15
C VAL A 370 6.27 -23.24 1.72
N PHE A 371 6.92 -22.59 0.76
CA PHE A 371 6.50 -21.32 0.20
C PHE A 371 5.70 -21.51 -1.09
N VAL A 372 4.56 -20.82 -1.20
CA VAL A 372 3.75 -20.82 -2.43
C VAL A 372 3.43 -19.38 -2.83
N PHE A 373 4.06 -18.90 -3.89
CA PHE A 373 3.97 -17.51 -4.32
C PHE A 373 3.29 -17.39 -5.68
N GLN A 374 2.22 -16.61 -5.74
CA GLN A 374 1.73 -16.08 -7.01
C GLN A 374 2.77 -15.10 -7.57
N SER A 375 3.20 -15.34 -8.81
CA SER A 375 4.41 -14.78 -9.42
C SER A 375 4.17 -14.31 -10.88
N ASN A 376 2.90 -14.24 -11.29
CA ASN A 376 2.53 -13.62 -12.56
C ASN A 376 2.75 -12.11 -12.50
N TYR A 377 3.19 -11.51 -13.61
CA TYR A 377 3.41 -10.07 -13.66
C TYR A 377 2.13 -9.30 -13.91
N ASN A 378 2.11 -8.05 -13.43
CA ASN A 378 1.03 -7.10 -13.65
C ASN A 378 1.01 -6.47 -15.04
N THR A 379 2.17 -6.46 -15.66
CA THR A 379 2.45 -5.92 -16.98
C THR A 379 3.24 -6.97 -17.75
N PRO A 380 3.11 -7.05 -19.08
CA PRO A 380 3.81 -8.05 -19.87
C PRO A 380 5.33 -8.01 -19.71
N GLU A 381 5.89 -6.83 -19.44
CA GLU A 381 7.33 -6.62 -19.28
C GLU A 381 7.83 -6.97 -17.87
N GLY A 382 6.94 -6.93 -16.86
CA GLY A 382 7.32 -7.05 -15.44
C GLY A 382 8.03 -5.80 -14.91
N GLU A 383 7.90 -5.55 -13.61
CA GLU A 383 8.66 -4.49 -12.94
C GLU A 383 10.10 -4.97 -12.67
N PRO A 384 11.14 -4.12 -12.80
CA PRO A 384 12.53 -4.54 -12.65
C PRO A 384 12.82 -5.32 -11.36
N GLU A 385 12.31 -4.83 -10.23
CA GLU A 385 12.46 -5.46 -8.92
C GLU A 385 11.78 -6.83 -8.85
N ALA A 386 10.59 -6.96 -9.46
CA ALA A 386 9.86 -8.22 -9.51
C ALA A 386 10.56 -9.26 -10.41
N ILE A 387 11.22 -8.81 -11.48
CA ILE A 387 12.02 -9.68 -12.36
C ILE A 387 13.22 -10.25 -11.62
N ILE A 388 13.99 -9.38 -10.95
CA ILE A 388 15.16 -9.80 -10.16
C ILE A 388 14.74 -10.76 -9.05
N ALA A 389 13.70 -10.41 -8.29
CA ALA A 389 13.21 -11.24 -7.20
C ALA A 389 12.72 -12.61 -7.69
N ARG A 390 11.97 -12.67 -8.80
CA ARG A 390 11.54 -13.95 -9.37
C ARG A 390 12.72 -14.80 -9.79
N SER A 391 13.74 -14.21 -10.43
CA SER A 391 14.95 -14.94 -10.82
C SER A 391 15.70 -15.52 -9.62
N GLN A 392 15.76 -14.80 -8.49
CA GLN A 392 16.37 -15.31 -7.27
C GLN A 392 15.55 -16.45 -6.65
N LEU A 393 14.22 -16.34 -6.66
CA LEU A 393 13.33 -17.37 -6.16
C LEU A 393 13.36 -18.66 -6.99
N GLU A 394 13.60 -18.55 -8.31
CA GLU A 394 13.73 -19.69 -9.21
C GLU A 394 14.96 -20.56 -8.95
N CYS A 395 15.96 -20.04 -8.22
CA CYS A 395 17.14 -20.80 -7.84
C CYS A 395 16.86 -21.86 -6.74
N TYR A 396 15.71 -21.78 -6.07
CA TYR A 396 15.36 -22.72 -5.00
C TYR A 396 14.61 -23.97 -5.54
N PRO A 397 14.74 -25.13 -4.87
CA PRO A 397 13.97 -26.33 -5.14
C PRO A 397 12.45 -26.10 -5.27
N LYS A 398 11.86 -26.58 -6.38
CA LYS A 398 10.45 -26.34 -6.75
C LYS A 398 9.43 -27.00 -5.81
N ASP A 399 9.83 -28.01 -5.05
CA ASP A 399 9.02 -28.66 -4.02
C ASP A 399 8.97 -27.85 -2.70
N LYS A 400 9.91 -26.90 -2.52
CA LYS A 400 10.01 -26.03 -1.34
C LYS A 400 9.56 -24.60 -1.61
N VAL A 401 9.82 -24.09 -2.82
CA VAL A 401 9.44 -22.75 -3.26
C VAL A 401 8.67 -22.87 -4.58
N ILE A 402 7.35 -22.83 -4.46
CA ILE A 402 6.42 -23.01 -5.59
C ILE A 402 6.05 -21.64 -6.14
N LEU A 403 6.38 -21.39 -7.40
CA LEU A 403 6.07 -20.14 -8.09
C LEU A 403 4.97 -20.35 -9.14
N ILE A 404 3.83 -19.69 -8.95
CA ILE A 404 2.72 -19.72 -9.91
C ILE A 404 2.85 -18.51 -10.85
N LYS A 405 3.40 -18.75 -12.04
CA LYS A 405 3.82 -17.69 -12.97
C LYS A 405 2.69 -17.19 -13.88
N GLU A 406 1.59 -17.92 -13.96
CA GLU A 406 0.43 -17.57 -14.77
C GLU A 406 -0.66 -16.88 -13.93
N PRO A 407 -1.46 -15.97 -14.51
CA PRO A 407 -2.63 -15.43 -13.84
C PRO A 407 -3.59 -16.55 -13.43
N LEU A 408 -4.03 -16.52 -12.18
CA LEU A 408 -4.94 -17.52 -11.62
C LEU A 408 -6.38 -17.24 -12.04
N SER A 409 -7.12 -18.31 -12.36
CA SER A 409 -8.59 -18.28 -12.37
C SER A 409 -9.13 -18.06 -10.95
N SER A 410 -10.41 -17.71 -10.83
CA SER A 410 -11.05 -17.53 -9.50
C SER A 410 -10.98 -18.78 -8.63
N GLU A 411 -11.17 -19.97 -9.22
CA GLU A 411 -11.10 -21.23 -8.50
C GLU A 411 -9.68 -21.55 -8.01
N GLU A 412 -8.67 -21.34 -8.86
CA GLU A 412 -7.27 -21.55 -8.48
C GLU A 412 -6.80 -20.54 -7.44
N TYR A 413 -7.21 -19.28 -7.57
CA TYR A 413 -6.98 -18.24 -6.57
C TYR A 413 -7.58 -18.63 -5.21
N TRP A 414 -8.85 -19.05 -5.22
CA TRP A 414 -9.53 -19.51 -4.02
C TRP A 414 -8.83 -20.72 -3.40
N LYS A 415 -8.43 -21.70 -4.21
CA LYS A 415 -7.67 -22.87 -3.76
C LYS A 415 -6.32 -22.48 -3.15
N LEU A 416 -5.60 -21.54 -3.76
CA LEU A 416 -4.34 -21.03 -3.20
C LEU A 416 -4.58 -20.40 -1.83
N LEU A 417 -5.50 -19.45 -1.74
CA LEU A 417 -5.78 -18.71 -0.51
C LEU A 417 -6.30 -19.61 0.61
N SER A 418 -7.27 -20.48 0.32
CA SER A 418 -7.84 -21.44 1.29
C SER A 418 -6.85 -22.51 1.75
N SER A 419 -5.86 -22.85 0.92
CA SER A 419 -4.77 -23.77 1.29
C SER A 419 -3.66 -23.12 2.13
N GLY A 420 -3.68 -21.80 2.31
CA GLY A 420 -2.66 -21.07 3.05
C GLY A 420 -2.78 -21.23 4.56
N ASP A 421 -1.64 -21.42 5.20
CA ASP A 421 -1.54 -21.39 6.66
C ASP A 421 -1.17 -19.98 7.14
N ILE A 422 -0.29 -19.27 6.41
CA ILE A 422 0.15 -17.90 6.71
C ILE A 422 0.16 -17.11 5.40
N ASN A 423 -0.41 -15.90 5.36
CA ASN A 423 -0.37 -15.05 4.17
C ASN A 423 0.51 -13.79 4.38
N LEU A 424 1.41 -13.55 3.43
CA LEU A 424 2.32 -12.40 3.44
C LEU A 424 1.72 -11.24 2.64
N LEU A 425 1.43 -10.13 3.31
CA LEU A 425 0.83 -8.93 2.73
C LEU A 425 1.77 -7.74 2.90
N LEU A 426 2.91 -7.81 2.21
CA LEU A 426 4.09 -6.98 2.40
C LEU A 426 3.99 -5.62 1.69
N TYR A 427 2.84 -4.97 1.80
CA TYR A 427 2.49 -3.87 0.92
C TYR A 427 3.27 -2.59 1.22
N ASP A 428 3.31 -1.69 0.24
CA ASP A 428 3.85 -0.37 0.43
C ASP A 428 3.01 0.43 1.43
N ARG A 429 3.68 0.88 2.49
CA ARG A 429 3.09 1.58 3.63
C ARG A 429 2.34 2.84 3.22
N ASP A 430 2.89 3.62 2.30
CA ASP A 430 2.35 4.94 1.96
C ASP A 430 1.16 4.83 1.00
N ASN A 431 1.20 3.87 0.09
CA ASN A 431 0.07 3.56 -0.78
C ASN A 431 -1.12 2.97 0.02
N TYR A 432 -0.85 2.08 0.98
CA TYR A 432 -1.87 1.38 1.76
C TYR A 432 -2.17 2.02 3.12
N TYR A 433 -1.78 3.27 3.33
CA TYR A 433 -2.28 4.05 4.47
C TYR A 433 -3.81 4.17 4.43
N ALA A 434 -4.35 4.60 3.29
CA ALA A 434 -5.80 4.77 3.12
C ALA A 434 -6.45 3.68 2.26
N ARG A 435 -5.71 2.99 1.39
CA ARG A 435 -6.30 1.97 0.49
C ARG A 435 -6.69 0.71 1.24
N SER A 436 -7.84 0.16 0.86
CA SER A 436 -8.23 -1.19 1.25
C SER A 436 -7.36 -2.24 0.54
N SER A 437 -7.30 -3.43 1.15
CA SER A 437 -6.77 -4.64 0.53
C SER A 437 -7.85 -5.72 0.57
N GLY A 438 -8.31 -6.14 -0.61
CA GLY A 438 -9.26 -7.25 -0.73
C GLY A 438 -8.68 -8.54 -0.15
N ILE A 439 -7.46 -8.88 -0.57
CA ILE A 439 -6.75 -10.11 -0.17
C ILE A 439 -6.57 -10.16 1.35
N PHE A 440 -6.35 -9.01 2.00
CA PHE A 440 -6.28 -8.92 3.46
C PHE A 440 -7.59 -9.32 4.12
N ILE A 441 -8.71 -8.71 3.71
CA ILE A 441 -10.04 -9.01 4.25
C ILE A 441 -10.47 -10.44 3.93
N GLU A 442 -10.15 -10.97 2.75
CA GLU A 442 -10.39 -12.36 2.39
C GLU A 442 -9.60 -13.31 3.29
N SER A 443 -8.32 -13.04 3.53
CA SER A 443 -7.47 -13.85 4.42
C SER A 443 -8.03 -13.89 5.84
N LEU A 444 -8.40 -12.72 6.36
CA LEU A 444 -8.99 -12.61 7.69
C LEU A 444 -10.35 -13.30 7.77
N ALA A 445 -11.24 -13.13 6.78
CA ALA A 445 -12.53 -13.79 6.73
C ALA A 445 -12.42 -15.32 6.63
N LEU A 446 -11.31 -15.84 6.11
CA LEU A 446 -10.99 -17.27 6.09
C LEU A 446 -10.35 -17.78 7.39
N GLY A 447 -9.92 -16.88 8.27
CA GLY A 447 -9.15 -17.23 9.47
C GLY A 447 -7.72 -17.63 9.15
N VAL A 448 -7.14 -17.09 8.07
CA VAL A 448 -5.71 -17.24 7.73
C VAL A 448 -4.94 -16.11 8.41
N PRO A 449 -3.97 -16.41 9.29
CA PRO A 449 -3.06 -15.42 9.85
C PRO A 449 -2.29 -14.63 8.79
N VAL A 450 -2.06 -13.35 9.08
CA VAL A 450 -1.46 -12.40 8.13
C VAL A 450 -0.26 -11.66 8.70
N ILE A 451 0.70 -11.33 7.85
CA ILE A 451 1.81 -10.42 8.18
C ILE A 451 1.67 -9.16 7.35
N VAL A 452 1.58 -8.00 8.00
CA VAL A 452 1.30 -6.70 7.37
C VAL A 452 2.27 -5.60 7.83
N PRO A 453 2.56 -4.59 7.01
CA PRO A 453 3.35 -3.43 7.41
C PRO A 453 2.60 -2.53 8.40
N ALA A 454 3.29 -2.01 9.40
CA ALA A 454 2.81 -0.94 10.27
C ALA A 454 2.51 0.33 9.45
N GLY A 455 1.69 1.23 9.99
CA GLY A 455 1.35 2.49 9.30
C GLY A 455 0.36 2.35 8.13
N THR A 456 -0.26 1.17 7.97
CA THR A 456 -1.28 0.90 6.95
C THR A 456 -2.68 0.76 7.54
N TRP A 457 -3.70 0.89 6.70
CA TRP A 457 -5.07 0.53 7.05
C TRP A 457 -5.19 -0.90 7.58
N MET A 458 -4.41 -1.84 7.01
CA MET A 458 -4.42 -3.26 7.39
C MET A 458 -3.95 -3.45 8.85
N ALA A 459 -2.85 -2.81 9.24
CA ALA A 459 -2.35 -2.86 10.62
C ALA A 459 -3.39 -2.34 11.63
N ARG A 460 -4.11 -1.27 11.26
CA ARG A 460 -5.19 -0.70 12.09
C ARG A 460 -6.34 -1.67 12.33
N GLN A 461 -6.68 -2.52 11.36
CA GLN A 461 -7.74 -3.53 11.53
C GLN A 461 -7.38 -4.61 12.58
N LEU A 462 -6.08 -4.82 12.87
CA LEU A 462 -5.61 -5.78 13.86
C LEU A 462 -5.47 -5.17 15.27
N ALA A 463 -5.22 -3.85 15.36
CA ALA A 463 -4.83 -3.16 16.59
C ALA A 463 -5.78 -3.39 17.78
N ASP A 464 -7.11 -3.38 17.55
CA ASP A 464 -8.11 -3.62 18.62
C ASP A 464 -7.96 -5.02 19.23
N GLU A 465 -7.76 -6.06 18.41
CA GLU A 465 -7.64 -7.44 18.91
C GLU A 465 -6.30 -7.68 19.60
N ILE A 466 -5.22 -7.08 19.07
CA ILE A 466 -3.89 -7.09 19.69
C ILE A 466 -3.96 -6.44 21.08
N TYR A 467 -4.62 -5.28 21.19
CA TYR A 467 -4.80 -4.61 22.48
C TYR A 467 -5.54 -5.48 23.49
N ARG A 468 -6.67 -6.11 23.10
CA ARG A 468 -7.42 -7.02 23.99
C ARG A 468 -6.60 -8.23 24.40
N TYR A 469 -5.79 -8.77 23.50
CA TYR A 469 -4.88 -9.87 23.83
C TYR A 469 -3.85 -9.46 24.87
N HIS A 470 -3.19 -8.31 24.68
CA HIS A 470 -2.24 -7.77 25.63
C HIS A 470 -2.86 -7.51 27.01
N VAL A 471 -4.09 -6.99 27.07
CA VAL A 471 -4.83 -6.86 28.33
C VAL A 471 -5.05 -8.24 28.99
N SER A 472 -5.37 -9.27 28.20
CA SER A 472 -5.53 -10.64 28.72
C SER A 472 -4.21 -11.23 29.27
N LEU A 473 -3.05 -10.81 28.76
CA LEU A 473 -1.75 -11.28 29.27
C LEU A 473 -1.49 -10.79 30.69
N MET A 474 -1.95 -9.59 31.06
CA MET A 474 -1.86 -9.11 32.44
C MET A 474 -2.64 -9.98 33.44
N GLN A 475 -3.60 -10.77 32.98
CA GLN A 475 -4.37 -11.70 33.82
C GLN A 475 -3.75 -13.11 33.86
N LYS A 476 -2.94 -13.46 32.85
CA LYS A 476 -2.36 -14.79 32.68
C LYS A 476 -0.91 -14.89 33.15
N MET A 477 -0.20 -13.77 33.14
CA MET A 477 1.21 -13.68 33.50
C MET A 477 1.35 -12.97 34.85
N GLU A 478 2.35 -13.35 35.61
CA GLU A 478 2.67 -12.67 36.86
C GLU A 478 3.22 -11.26 36.57
N ILE A 479 2.60 -10.25 37.19
CA ILE A 479 3.04 -8.87 37.11
C ILE A 479 4.10 -8.64 38.20
N LEU A 480 5.37 -8.57 37.81
CA LEU A 480 6.48 -8.30 38.75
C LEU A 480 6.51 -6.84 39.18
N LYS A 481 6.16 -5.93 38.28
CA LYS A 481 6.14 -4.49 38.55
C LYS A 481 5.19 -3.78 37.60
N PHE A 482 4.39 -2.89 38.15
CA PHE A 482 3.51 -1.99 37.41
C PHE A 482 3.87 -0.54 37.72
N ARG A 483 3.82 0.32 36.71
CA ARG A 483 4.06 1.77 36.81
C ARG A 483 3.08 2.53 35.94
N ARG A 484 2.55 3.62 36.48
CA ARG A 484 1.80 4.60 35.69
C ARG A 484 2.74 5.66 35.12
N GLY A 485 2.37 6.23 33.98
CA GLY A 485 3.21 7.20 33.29
C GLY A 485 3.55 8.44 34.10
N ASP A 486 2.62 8.92 34.93
CA ASP A 486 2.78 10.06 35.83
C ASP A 486 3.79 9.81 36.97
N GLU A 487 4.03 8.54 37.33
CA GLU A 487 5.05 8.13 38.31
C GLU A 487 6.47 8.13 37.73
N LEU A 488 6.61 8.29 36.41
CA LEU A 488 7.89 8.17 35.70
C LEU A 488 8.51 9.54 35.45
N ARG A 489 9.84 9.59 35.52
CA ARG A 489 10.61 10.79 35.18
C ARG A 489 10.81 10.87 33.67
N TRP A 490 9.87 11.53 32.99
CA TRP A 490 9.99 11.82 31.56
C TRP A 490 10.95 12.96 31.29
N ARG A 491 11.60 12.90 30.12
CA ARG A 491 12.47 13.94 29.58
C ARG A 491 12.20 14.10 28.10
N ARG A 492 12.54 15.26 27.56
CA ARG A 492 12.50 15.52 26.12
C ARG A 492 13.91 15.51 25.56
N HIS A 493 14.10 14.85 24.42
CA HIS A 493 15.38 14.90 23.71
C HIS A 493 15.68 16.36 23.28
N GLY A 494 16.92 16.80 23.44
CA GLY A 494 17.33 18.20 23.27
C GLY A 494 16.91 19.19 24.39
N GLN A 495 15.99 18.83 25.29
CA GLN A 495 15.50 19.69 26.39
C GLN A 495 15.29 18.87 27.68
N LEU A 496 16.40 18.48 28.32
CA LEU A 496 16.39 17.52 29.44
C LEU A 496 15.66 18.01 30.71
N GLU A 497 15.56 19.33 30.90
CA GLU A 497 14.88 19.94 32.06
C GLU A 497 13.35 20.04 31.90
N LEU A 498 12.85 19.88 30.68
CA LEU A 498 11.42 20.00 30.39
C LEU A 498 10.74 18.65 30.58
N ASN A 499 9.83 18.56 31.54
CA ASN A 499 8.98 17.38 31.73
C ASN A 499 7.83 17.41 30.70
N PRO A 500 7.80 16.49 29.72
CA PRO A 500 6.73 16.44 28.72
C PRO A 500 5.41 15.85 29.24
N MET A 501 5.37 15.39 30.50
CA MET A 501 4.16 14.85 31.15
C MET A 501 3.47 15.94 31.98
N LEU A 502 2.25 16.31 31.59
CA LEU A 502 1.41 17.30 32.29
C LEU A 502 0.00 16.74 32.45
N ASN A 503 -0.56 16.76 33.66
CA ASN A 503 -1.93 16.29 33.95
C ASN A 503 -2.25 14.86 33.45
N GLY A 504 -1.27 13.95 33.44
CA GLY A 504 -1.43 12.58 32.94
C GLY A 504 -1.37 12.43 31.42
N GLU A 505 -1.05 13.51 30.70
CA GLU A 505 -0.85 13.55 29.26
C GLU A 505 0.63 13.73 28.92
N LEU A 506 1.16 12.85 28.08
CA LEU A 506 2.51 12.92 27.56
C LEU A 506 2.50 13.57 26.18
N THR A 507 3.24 14.67 26.03
CA THR A 507 3.32 15.44 24.79
C THR A 507 4.69 15.32 24.15
N PHE A 508 4.75 14.98 22.86
CA PHE A 508 6.00 14.88 22.07
C PHE A 508 5.80 15.38 20.64
N GLY A 509 6.88 15.59 19.88
CA GLY A 509 6.83 16.16 18.51
C GLY A 509 7.53 17.53 18.40
N GLY A 510 7.91 17.93 17.18
CA GLY A 510 8.88 18.99 16.86
C GLY A 510 10.26 18.39 16.52
N ALA A 511 11.11 19.08 15.73
CA ALA A 511 12.44 18.57 15.38
C ALA A 511 13.21 18.15 16.66
N ASP A 512 13.62 16.88 16.72
CA ASP A 512 14.34 16.22 17.82
C ASP A 512 13.64 16.07 19.19
N ALA A 513 12.30 16.05 19.22
CA ALA A 513 11.50 16.01 20.44
C ALA A 513 10.95 14.62 20.87
N LYS A 514 11.77 13.56 20.91
CA LYS A 514 11.34 12.30 21.54
C LYS A 514 11.05 12.53 23.02
N ALA A 515 9.92 12.06 23.53
CA ALA A 515 9.67 11.98 24.97
C ALA A 515 10.15 10.61 25.46
N PHE A 516 11.01 10.57 26.48
CA PHE A 516 11.61 9.33 26.93
C PHE A 516 11.74 9.24 28.44
N CYS A 517 11.88 8.02 28.95
CA CYS A 517 12.22 7.73 30.33
C CYS A 517 13.13 6.51 30.43
N TRP A 518 13.72 6.32 31.61
CA TRP A 518 14.56 5.18 31.93
C TRP A 518 13.86 4.27 32.95
N LEU A 519 13.86 2.97 32.70
CA LEU A 519 13.16 1.99 33.50
C LEU A 519 14.15 0.94 34.03
N ALA A 520 14.18 0.76 35.34
CA ALA A 520 14.91 -0.35 35.96
C ALA A 520 14.10 -1.65 35.83
N VAL A 521 14.73 -2.68 35.26
CA VAL A 521 14.12 -3.97 34.97
C VAL A 521 14.10 -4.84 36.24
N PRO A 522 12.93 -5.31 36.72
CA PRO A 522 12.85 -6.24 37.84
C PRO A 522 13.54 -7.57 37.53
N LYS A 523 14.17 -8.18 38.55
CA LYS A 523 14.80 -9.49 38.41
C LYS A 523 13.76 -10.54 37.99
N GLY A 524 14.06 -11.28 36.93
CA GLY A 524 13.19 -12.33 36.40
C GLY A 524 12.08 -11.86 35.45
N ALA A 525 12.05 -10.56 35.11
CA ALA A 525 11.16 -10.06 34.06
C ALA A 525 11.56 -10.66 32.71
N THR A 526 10.59 -11.19 31.97
CA THR A 526 10.80 -11.77 30.64
C THR A 526 10.17 -10.92 29.54
N HIS A 527 9.18 -10.10 29.88
CA HIS A 527 8.51 -9.22 28.92
C HIS A 527 8.24 -7.84 29.53
N LEU A 528 8.28 -6.82 28.68
CA LEU A 528 7.79 -5.47 28.94
C LEU A 528 6.49 -5.27 28.16
N LEU A 529 5.44 -4.84 28.83
CA LEU A 529 4.18 -4.50 28.22
C LEU A 529 3.87 -3.02 28.43
N VAL A 530 3.63 -2.31 27.33
CA VAL A 530 3.36 -0.86 27.34
C VAL A 530 1.97 -0.61 26.76
N PHE A 531 1.15 0.15 27.47
CA PHE A 531 -0.19 0.59 27.04
C PHE A 531 -0.27 2.11 27.07
N PHE A 532 -1.07 2.68 26.18
CA PHE A 532 -1.41 4.10 26.22
C PHE A 532 -2.65 4.38 25.36
N LYS A 533 -3.24 5.55 25.54
CA LYS A 533 -4.31 6.10 24.71
C LYS A 533 -3.76 7.19 23.82
N ILE A 534 -4.07 7.14 22.53
CA ILE A 534 -3.70 8.19 21.57
C ILE A 534 -4.82 9.23 21.54
N LEU A 535 -4.51 10.47 21.89
CA LEU A 535 -5.48 11.58 21.90
C LEU A 535 -5.46 12.36 20.58
N THR A 536 -4.29 12.50 19.96
CA THR A 536 -4.15 13.15 18.65
C THR A 536 -4.77 12.29 17.55
N SER A 537 -5.77 12.83 16.85
CA SER A 537 -6.46 12.13 15.77
C SER A 537 -5.51 11.74 14.65
N ASN A 538 -5.65 10.51 14.13
CA ASN A 538 -4.84 9.96 13.04
C ASN A 538 -3.32 9.88 13.28
N ALA A 539 -2.85 10.10 14.51
CA ALA A 539 -1.44 9.98 14.84
C ALA A 539 -0.97 8.52 14.88
N PHE A 540 0.29 8.33 14.50
CA PHE A 540 1.02 7.07 14.65
C PHE A 540 2.16 7.30 15.62
N VAL A 541 2.22 6.47 16.65
CA VAL A 541 3.19 6.60 17.72
C VAL A 541 4.24 5.53 17.55
N GLU A 542 5.48 5.94 17.33
CA GLU A 542 6.63 5.06 17.34
C GLU A 542 7.14 4.94 18.77
N VAL A 543 7.16 3.70 19.27
CA VAL A 543 7.65 3.33 20.60
C VAL A 543 9.01 2.69 20.46
N PHE A 544 10.03 3.34 21.01
CA PHE A 544 11.39 2.85 21.04
C PHE A 544 11.67 2.16 22.37
N VAL A 545 12.29 0.99 22.32
CA VAL A 545 12.71 0.21 23.48
C VAL A 545 14.15 -0.25 23.29
N ASP A 546 15.10 0.46 23.90
CA ASP A 546 16.49 0.02 23.95
C ASP A 546 16.75 -0.73 25.27
N GLN A 547 17.27 -1.95 25.15
CA GLN A 547 17.56 -2.85 26.26
C GLN A 547 19.07 -2.83 26.56
N LEU A 548 19.45 -2.45 27.78
CA LEU A 548 20.83 -2.25 28.20
C LEU A 548 21.21 -3.18 29.34
N ASP A 549 22.40 -3.77 29.23
CA ASP A 549 22.99 -4.54 30.31
C ASP A 549 23.57 -3.65 31.42
N LYS A 550 24.10 -4.29 32.48
CA LYS A 550 24.74 -3.60 33.61
C LYS A 550 25.93 -2.69 33.24
N ASN A 551 26.53 -2.89 32.06
CA ASN A 551 27.66 -2.11 31.57
C ASN A 551 27.21 -1.01 30.61
N ASN A 552 25.90 -0.75 30.51
CA ASN A 552 25.28 0.15 29.53
C ASN A 552 25.54 -0.25 28.07
N ASN A 553 25.86 -1.51 27.79
CA ASN A 553 25.93 -1.99 26.41
C ASN A 553 24.53 -2.32 25.92
N ARG A 554 24.20 -1.80 24.74
CA ARG A 554 22.93 -2.07 24.07
C ARG A 554 22.90 -3.51 23.58
N LYS A 555 22.01 -4.32 24.13
CA LYS A 555 21.79 -5.71 23.70
C LYS A 555 20.81 -5.80 22.54
N ARG A 556 19.74 -5.03 22.62
CA ARG A 556 18.68 -4.99 21.61
C ARG A 556 18.04 -3.62 21.55
N ALA A 557 17.64 -3.21 20.36
CA ALA A 557 16.83 -2.03 20.13
C ALA A 557 15.63 -2.44 19.28
N ASN A 558 14.45 -2.03 19.72
CA ASN A 558 13.19 -2.27 19.03
C ASN A 558 12.50 -0.93 18.82
N ALA A 559 11.90 -0.73 17.65
CA ALA A 559 11.00 0.38 17.38
C ALA A 559 9.70 -0.20 16.84
N VAL A 560 8.56 0.17 17.43
CA VAL A 560 7.25 -0.31 16.99
C VAL A 560 6.35 0.86 16.69
N ILE A 561 5.81 0.92 15.47
CA ILE A 561 4.86 1.94 15.04
C ILE A 561 3.46 1.43 15.36
N LEU A 562 2.79 2.13 16.28
CA LEU A 562 1.46 1.81 16.75
C LEU A 562 0.46 2.87 16.27
N SER A 563 -0.75 2.42 15.97
CA SER A 563 -1.89 3.29 15.72
C SER A 563 -3.01 2.99 16.70
N HIS A 564 -3.98 3.91 16.80
CA HIS A 564 -5.25 3.55 17.42
C HIS A 564 -5.92 2.44 16.62
N GLY A 565 -6.77 1.65 17.28
CA GLY A 565 -7.62 0.68 16.61
C GLY A 565 -8.86 1.33 15.99
N VAL A 566 -9.74 0.52 15.43
CA VAL A 566 -10.94 0.99 14.73
C VAL A 566 -12.00 1.45 15.72
N LYS A 567 -12.13 0.75 16.86
CA LYS A 567 -13.10 1.07 17.91
C LYS A 567 -12.47 1.78 19.10
N GLU A 568 -11.23 1.44 19.40
CA GLU A 568 -10.55 1.87 20.62
C GLU A 568 -9.39 2.82 20.29
N ASN A 569 -9.30 3.93 21.01
CA ASN A 569 -8.16 4.86 20.91
C ASN A 569 -6.93 4.37 21.70
N PHE A 570 -6.91 3.09 22.07
CA PHE A 570 -5.81 2.49 22.83
C PHE A 570 -4.83 1.79 21.90
N ALA A 571 -3.57 1.78 22.31
CA ALA A 571 -2.48 1.09 21.65
C ALA A 571 -1.65 0.35 22.70
N SER A 572 -1.05 -0.76 22.30
CA SER A 572 -0.12 -1.49 23.16
C SER A 572 0.91 -2.29 22.38
N THR A 573 2.03 -2.57 23.04
CA THR A 573 3.10 -3.41 22.50
C THR A 573 3.69 -4.28 23.61
N LEU A 574 3.89 -5.55 23.29
CA LEU A 574 4.60 -6.52 24.11
C LEU A 574 6.02 -6.67 23.55
N VAL A 575 7.03 -6.43 24.39
CA VAL A 575 8.43 -6.51 24.01
C VAL A 575 9.11 -7.62 24.82
N PRO A 576 9.62 -8.68 24.19
CA PRO A 576 10.41 -9.69 24.89
C PRO A 576 11.73 -9.10 25.36
N LEU A 577 12.13 -9.45 26.58
CA LEU A 577 13.36 -8.97 27.20
C LEU A 577 14.50 -9.98 27.02
N GLU A 578 15.65 -9.48 26.60
CA GLU A 578 16.88 -10.28 26.54
C GLU A 578 17.37 -10.66 27.95
N ARG A 579 18.25 -11.65 28.02
CA ARG A 579 18.89 -12.01 29.30
C ARG A 579 19.84 -10.91 29.77
N ASP A 580 19.99 -10.78 31.09
CA ASP A 580 20.93 -9.87 31.76
C ASP A 580 20.70 -8.37 31.53
N ILE A 581 19.50 -7.98 31.12
CA ILE A 581 19.08 -6.58 31.00
C ILE A 581 18.76 -6.00 32.37
N VAL A 582 19.28 -4.81 32.63
CA VAL A 582 19.08 -4.09 33.91
C VAL A 582 18.29 -2.80 33.69
N VAL A 583 18.47 -2.17 32.53
CA VAL A 583 17.87 -0.87 32.22
C VAL A 583 17.23 -0.89 30.84
N ILE A 584 16.06 -0.25 30.73
CA ILE A 584 15.38 0.02 29.46
C ILE A 584 15.30 1.53 29.24
N TRP A 585 15.67 1.97 28.05
CA TRP A 585 15.29 3.29 27.53
C TRP A 585 13.98 3.15 26.77
N LEU A 586 12.92 3.82 27.23
CA LEU A 586 11.63 3.84 26.58
C LEU A 586 11.37 5.23 26.01
N GLY A 587 11.18 5.31 24.69
CA GLY A 587 10.96 6.56 23.96
C GLY A 587 9.67 6.55 23.14
N PHE A 588 9.06 7.72 23.00
CA PHE A 588 7.87 7.96 22.19
C PHE A 588 8.15 9.06 21.17
N TRP A 589 7.66 8.85 19.96
CA TRP A 589 7.80 9.77 18.84
C TRP A 589 6.59 9.67 17.92
N ASN A 590 6.35 10.70 17.10
CA ASN A 590 5.38 10.60 16.02
C ASN A 590 6.06 10.01 14.78
N ALA A 591 5.65 8.81 14.38
CA ALA A 591 6.32 8.00 13.36
C ALA A 591 6.43 8.70 11.98
N PHE A 592 5.51 9.61 11.66
CA PHE A 592 5.36 10.17 10.31
C PHE A 592 5.29 11.69 10.25
N SER A 593 5.40 12.39 11.37
CA SER A 593 5.28 13.84 11.40
C SER A 593 6.09 14.46 12.52
N ASN A 594 6.53 15.71 12.31
CA ASN A 594 7.09 16.55 13.36
C ASN A 594 6.00 17.29 14.16
N LEU A 595 4.71 17.04 13.92
CA LEU A 595 3.65 17.68 14.69
C LEU A 595 3.57 17.14 16.12
N THR A 596 3.16 18.03 17.02
CA THR A 596 2.86 17.69 18.40
C THR A 596 1.80 16.60 18.48
N THR A 597 2.13 15.55 19.23
CA THR A 597 1.31 14.37 19.48
C THR A 597 1.14 14.20 20.97
N ILE A 598 -0.09 13.90 21.38
CA ILE A 598 -0.49 13.77 22.77
C ILE A 598 -1.00 12.35 22.97
N ILE A 599 -0.45 11.67 23.98
CA ILE A 599 -0.96 10.40 24.49
C ILE A 599 -1.30 10.55 25.97
N SER A 600 -2.18 9.70 26.48
CA SER A 600 -2.54 9.67 27.90
C SER A 600 -2.65 8.25 28.42
N ASN A 601 -2.82 8.10 29.73
CA ASN A 601 -2.95 6.81 30.40
C ASN A 601 -1.83 5.83 30.02
N VAL A 602 -0.58 6.32 30.04
CA VAL A 602 0.59 5.47 29.80
C VAL A 602 0.73 4.50 30.97
N GLN A 603 0.75 3.20 30.70
CA GLN A 603 0.89 2.15 31.70
C GLN A 603 1.99 1.19 31.27
N ILE A 604 2.82 0.79 32.23
CA ILE A 604 3.97 -0.08 32.00
C ILE A 604 3.91 -1.26 32.97
N ALA A 605 3.93 -2.47 32.44
CA ALA A 605 3.97 -3.70 33.21
C ALA A 605 5.18 -4.54 32.82
N PHE A 606 5.95 -4.97 33.83
CA PHE A 606 6.97 -6.02 33.67
C PHE A 606 6.36 -7.35 34.04
N LEU A 607 6.37 -8.29 33.10
CA LEU A 607 5.72 -9.58 33.22
C LEU A 607 6.74 -10.71 33.33
N ARG A 608 6.37 -11.76 34.05
CA ARG A 608 7.09 -13.04 34.09
C ARG A 608 6.21 -14.14 33.49
N SER A 609 6.82 -14.94 32.61
CA SER A 609 6.21 -16.17 32.09
C SER A 609 6.63 -17.32 32.99
N ASP A 610 5.69 -18.16 33.41
CA ASP A 610 5.93 -19.31 34.31
C ASP A 610 6.85 -20.37 33.67
N ALA A 611 6.95 -20.38 32.34
CA ALA A 611 7.90 -21.19 31.60
C ALA A 611 8.87 -20.28 30.86
N PHE A 612 10.13 -20.20 31.34
CA PHE A 612 11.24 -19.63 30.58
C PHE A 612 11.43 -20.33 29.19
N SER A 613 10.79 -21.48 28.97
CA SER A 613 10.84 -22.30 27.75
C SER A 613 9.62 -22.20 26.83
N GLN A 614 8.45 -21.71 27.26
CA GLN A 614 7.33 -21.42 26.35
C GLN A 614 7.36 -19.94 25.99
N LYS A 615 7.87 -19.64 24.78
CA LYS A 615 7.74 -18.30 24.18
C LYS A 615 6.25 -17.92 24.16
N CYS A 616 5.93 -16.76 24.74
CA CYS A 616 4.58 -16.21 24.69
C CYS A 616 4.39 -15.56 23.31
N PRO A 617 3.30 -15.88 22.58
CA PRO A 617 3.05 -15.23 21.30
C PRO A 617 2.99 -13.70 21.44
N LEU A 618 3.64 -12.97 20.53
CA LEU A 618 3.73 -11.51 20.59
C LEU A 618 2.43 -10.79 20.21
N SER A 619 1.50 -11.48 19.54
CA SER A 619 0.30 -10.89 18.96
C SER A 619 -0.81 -11.93 18.79
N VAL A 620 -1.92 -11.53 18.17
CA VAL A 620 -3.06 -12.38 17.77
C VAL A 620 -3.51 -12.03 16.37
N VAL A 621 -4.17 -12.98 15.68
CA VAL A 621 -4.68 -12.84 14.31
C VAL A 621 -3.60 -12.66 13.25
N GLY A 622 -2.63 -11.77 13.47
CA GLY A 622 -1.53 -11.47 12.57
C GLY A 622 -0.39 -10.74 13.27
N LEU A 623 0.65 -10.44 12.52
CA LEU A 623 1.82 -9.68 12.96
C LEU A 623 2.00 -8.41 12.14
N ILE A 624 2.52 -7.39 12.79
CA ILE A 624 2.78 -6.08 12.21
C ILE A 624 4.29 -5.84 12.23
N TYR A 625 4.90 -5.58 11.07
CA TYR A 625 6.33 -5.26 10.95
C TYR A 625 6.57 -3.78 10.63
N ASN A 626 7.66 -3.21 11.11
CA ASN A 626 7.97 -1.79 10.92
C ASN A 626 8.96 -1.56 9.79
N HIS A 627 9.99 -2.41 9.72
CA HIS A 627 11.04 -2.39 8.71
C HIS A 627 11.10 -3.73 7.96
N PRO A 628 11.45 -3.76 6.66
CA PRO A 628 11.53 -5.00 5.89
C PRO A 628 12.44 -6.08 6.50
N ASP A 629 13.46 -5.70 7.25
CA ASP A 629 14.37 -6.65 7.92
C ASP A 629 13.69 -7.47 9.03
N GLU A 630 12.56 -6.98 9.58
CA GLU A 630 11.79 -7.66 10.62
C GLU A 630 10.84 -8.73 10.05
N ILE A 631 10.61 -8.76 8.72
CA ILE A 631 9.62 -9.65 8.12
C ILE A 631 9.97 -11.11 8.40
N SER A 632 11.25 -11.50 8.25
CA SER A 632 11.72 -12.86 8.53
C SER A 632 11.46 -13.26 9.98
N ASP A 633 11.66 -12.35 10.94
CA ASP A 633 11.37 -12.59 12.36
C ASP A 633 9.88 -12.75 12.62
N CYS A 634 9.02 -11.96 11.95
CA CYS A 634 7.58 -12.15 12.02
C CYS A 634 7.15 -13.52 11.49
N VAL A 635 7.76 -14.01 10.40
CA VAL A 635 7.45 -15.35 9.88
C VAL A 635 7.88 -16.43 10.88
N ARG A 636 9.08 -16.31 11.49
CA ARG A 636 9.55 -17.24 12.53
C ARG A 636 8.60 -17.29 13.72
N GLU A 637 8.23 -16.14 14.25
CA GLU A 637 7.27 -15.99 15.35
C GLU A 637 5.92 -16.66 15.02
N MET A 638 5.39 -16.41 13.82
CA MET A 638 4.10 -16.97 13.43
C MET A 638 4.15 -18.48 13.18
N VAL A 639 5.27 -19.00 12.68
CA VAL A 639 5.47 -20.45 12.49
C VAL A 639 5.65 -21.16 13.83
N ASP A 640 6.48 -20.61 14.73
CA ASP A 640 6.73 -21.16 16.07
C ASP A 640 5.45 -21.19 16.92
N HIS A 641 4.51 -20.25 16.69
CA HIS A 641 3.25 -20.10 17.42
C HIS A 641 2.00 -20.29 16.55
N TYR A 642 2.11 -21.09 15.48
CA TYR A 642 1.06 -21.19 14.46
C TYR A 642 -0.33 -21.53 15.02
N GLU A 643 -0.44 -22.51 15.91
CA GLU A 643 -1.73 -22.93 16.48
C GLU A 643 -2.45 -21.78 17.20
N HIS A 644 -1.72 -20.91 17.90
CA HIS A 644 -2.27 -19.72 18.55
C HIS A 644 -2.76 -18.68 17.54
N TYR A 645 -1.93 -18.34 16.54
CA TYR A 645 -2.31 -17.39 15.50
C TYR A 645 -3.50 -17.89 14.69
N ARG A 646 -3.51 -19.18 14.33
CA ARG A 646 -4.61 -19.80 13.59
C ARG A 646 -5.92 -19.78 14.37
N ALA A 647 -5.90 -20.21 15.64
CA ALA A 647 -7.09 -20.21 16.49
C ALA A 647 -7.67 -18.80 16.68
N THR A 648 -6.81 -17.80 16.91
CA THR A 648 -7.25 -16.41 17.07
C THR A 648 -7.74 -15.80 15.77
N ALA A 649 -7.10 -16.08 14.64
CA ALA A 649 -7.57 -15.67 13.31
C ALA A 649 -8.94 -16.28 12.98
N GLN A 650 -9.16 -17.57 13.26
CA GLN A 650 -10.46 -18.23 13.06
C GLN A 650 -11.59 -17.62 13.91
N LYS A 651 -11.30 -17.27 15.18
CA LYS A 651 -12.27 -16.57 16.03
C LYS A 651 -12.61 -15.20 15.47
N PHE A 652 -11.62 -14.48 14.95
CA PHE A 652 -11.80 -13.16 14.35
C PHE A 652 -12.53 -13.21 13.00
N ALA A 653 -12.35 -14.29 12.23
CA ALA A 653 -12.88 -14.48 10.89
C ALA A 653 -14.40 -14.27 10.79
N ARG A 654 -15.17 -14.78 11.77
CA ARG A 654 -16.63 -14.62 11.80
C ARG A 654 -17.04 -13.14 11.86
N LYS A 655 -16.35 -12.35 12.69
CA LYS A 655 -16.60 -10.91 12.84
C LYS A 655 -16.28 -10.16 11.54
N VAL A 656 -15.16 -10.52 10.90
CA VAL A 656 -14.74 -9.93 9.62
C VAL A 656 -15.74 -10.26 8.52
N TYR A 657 -16.11 -11.53 8.36
CA TYR A 657 -17.08 -11.98 7.36
C TYR A 657 -18.45 -11.34 7.55
N GLN A 658 -18.94 -11.22 8.79
CA GLN A 658 -20.20 -10.54 9.08
C GLN A 658 -20.19 -9.08 8.63
N ARG A 659 -19.06 -8.36 8.80
CA ARG A 659 -18.92 -6.98 8.34
C ARG A 659 -18.75 -6.89 6.83
N HIS A 660 -17.89 -7.73 6.25
CA HIS A 660 -17.38 -7.61 4.88
C HIS A 660 -18.02 -8.61 3.90
N CYS A 661 -19.30 -8.95 4.07
CA CYS A 661 -20.02 -9.77 3.09
C CYS A 661 -20.90 -8.94 2.14
N GLY A 662 -21.31 -9.54 1.02
CA GLY A 662 -22.24 -8.93 0.07
C GLY A 662 -23.57 -8.53 0.72
N ASP A 663 -24.07 -9.33 1.67
CA ASP A 663 -25.35 -9.07 2.35
C ASP A 663 -25.32 -7.74 3.12
N GLU A 664 -24.24 -7.48 3.88
CA GLU A 664 -24.10 -6.23 4.63
C GLU A 664 -23.90 -5.03 3.70
N LEU A 665 -23.17 -5.20 2.58
CA LEU A 665 -23.04 -4.16 1.56
C LEU A 665 -24.40 -3.74 1.00
N ILE A 666 -25.22 -4.72 0.60
CA ILE A 666 -26.55 -4.46 0.05
C ILE A 666 -27.45 -3.80 1.10
N LYS A 667 -27.40 -4.28 2.35
CA LYS A 667 -28.13 -3.68 3.46
C LYS A 667 -27.76 -2.21 3.68
N GLU A 668 -26.48 -1.83 3.61
CA GLU A 668 -26.05 -0.44 3.75
C GLU A 668 -26.47 0.45 2.56
N ILE A 669 -26.39 -0.07 1.34
CA ILE A 669 -26.86 0.62 0.14
C ILE A 669 -28.37 0.89 0.23
N VAL A 670 -29.15 -0.12 0.65
CA VAL A 670 -30.61 -0.03 0.77
C VAL A 670 -31.04 0.84 1.96
N SER A 671 -30.35 0.76 3.11
CA SER A 671 -30.68 1.59 4.28
C SER A 671 -30.36 3.07 4.06
N THR A 672 -29.32 3.38 3.27
CA THR A 672 -29.00 4.74 2.87
C THR A 672 -30.16 5.39 2.12
N LYS A 673 -30.86 4.63 1.27
CA LYS A 673 -32.07 5.10 0.58
C LYS A 673 -33.26 5.39 1.51
N LEU A 674 -33.33 4.74 2.67
CA LEU A 674 -34.41 4.89 3.65
C LEU A 674 -34.17 6.06 4.62
N SER A 675 -32.92 6.48 4.82
CA SER A 675 -32.54 7.53 5.79
C SER A 675 -32.66 8.96 5.25
N ASP A 676 -33.11 9.16 4.01
CA ASP A 676 -33.44 10.47 3.43
C ASP A 676 -34.80 11.01 3.91
N VAL A 677 -35.01 11.04 5.22
CA VAL A 677 -35.87 12.05 5.87
C VAL A 677 -34.95 13.24 6.13
N PRO A 678 -35.31 14.49 5.75
CA PRO A 678 -34.39 15.61 5.85
C PRO A 678 -33.91 15.78 7.30
N MET A 679 -32.59 15.77 7.51
CA MET A 679 -32.01 16.39 8.69
C MET A 679 -32.39 17.87 8.61
N GLU A 680 -33.29 18.30 9.48
CA GLU A 680 -33.67 19.70 9.65
C GLU A 680 -32.40 20.57 9.68
N ASN A 681 -32.42 21.64 8.89
CA ASN A 681 -31.50 22.74 9.08
C ASN A 681 -31.62 23.15 10.54
N GLY A 682 -30.57 22.89 11.33
CA GLY A 682 -30.46 23.42 12.68
C GLY A 682 -30.69 24.92 12.60
N GLY A 683 -31.87 25.34 13.08
CA GLY A 683 -32.25 26.73 13.17
C GLY A 683 -31.17 27.46 13.93
N GLN A 684 -30.58 28.46 13.29
CA GLN A 684 -29.77 29.45 13.98
C GLN A 684 -30.65 30.09 15.05
N GLY A 685 -30.35 29.73 16.30
CA GLY A 685 -30.67 30.53 17.46
C GLY A 685 -30.10 31.93 17.23
N ASN A 686 -31.00 32.88 17.39
CA ASN A 686 -30.85 34.31 17.29
C ASN A 686 -29.70 34.80 18.20
N GLU A 687 -28.54 35.14 17.65
CA GLU A 687 -27.56 36.00 18.35
C GLU A 687 -26.94 37.03 17.39
N SER A 688 -26.73 38.20 17.98
CA SER A 688 -26.65 39.53 17.39
C SER A 688 -25.51 39.77 16.41
N LYS A 689 -25.81 40.63 15.43
CA LYS A 689 -24.88 41.37 14.58
C LYS A 689 -23.68 41.92 15.38
N GLY A 690 -22.49 41.44 15.03
CA GLY A 690 -21.22 42.06 15.41
C GLY A 690 -20.30 42.06 14.19
N SER A 691 -20.20 43.20 13.52
CA SER A 691 -19.29 43.44 12.40
C SER A 691 -17.84 43.39 12.87
N HIS A 692 -17.00 42.55 12.29
CA HIS A 692 -15.58 42.89 12.11
C HIS A 692 -14.98 42.21 10.87
N ARG A 693 -14.64 43.06 9.90
CA ARG A 693 -13.71 42.83 8.79
C ARG A 693 -12.32 42.52 9.31
N TRP A 694 -11.70 41.45 8.85
CA TRP A 694 -10.26 41.31 8.56
C TRP A 694 -10.17 40.23 7.45
N GLY A 695 -9.52 40.39 6.30
CA GLY A 695 -8.42 41.28 5.96
C GLY A 695 -7.08 40.58 6.18
N ILE A 696 -6.84 39.49 5.43
CA ILE A 696 -5.56 38.97 4.85
C ILE A 696 -5.83 37.56 4.31
#